data_AF-A0A947AAV6-F1
#
_entry.id   AF-A0A947AAV6-F1
#
_cell.length_a   1.000
_cell.length_b   1.000
_cell.length_c   1.000
_cell.angle_alpha   90.00
_cell.angle_beta   90.00
_cell.angle_gamma   90.00
#
_symmetry.space_group_name_H-M   'P 1'
#
loop_
_entity.id
_entity.type
_entity.pdbx_description
1 polymer ?
#
loop_
_entity_poly.entity_id
_entity_poly.type
_entity_poly.pdbx_seq_one_letter_code
_entity_poly.pdbx_strand_id
1 'polypeptide(L)'
;MKREKIVFSLLCLAICLLFLPLASYGDTSSNSPANVSQTATAAEANSDAALVSEAEQLSRTREPFMSKWLHMLDKQENGDADSISVMAYGPQVPGDLARVLAMADKDKKTAGLFGVLFRTIVAIGLGFLAVFIFNRFARKGMSQIEHLKPPDEENLARFWANILNNIPALANLLVLAISATLIFLLLAGNVTIKGRMLFQLILGIVLIFKAGQLLSRIVFAPQDKALRLFEIDESLVKPLYHALLTSSVVLLSGLLFMRLIRELGAQPQTVAWVAALLGSAVLAVFAYLVIYLKSPVKQVLQSANQGKSVSWLKSQLATYWHIPVLLYLFFIWFIWIGQIMTGSAAQRGEFVISLIIIPLYFLLSYAGRLVISSVVDSLGLGQKTIDDPFSKQEEVVDEEEAAANKQAIISKTHLFFRLLLAIALFTWLLSLYGYRIPFATTAVKAIFDSLVIVALALFFWRFASSYIERKIEEATPDVPEQQEDEDNEFGSGAPKGRSHTLLPMLRKVVGSIIIVMVVLTVLSSLGVNIGPILAGAGVLGLAVGFGAQKLVSDVLSGFFFLLDDAFRVGEYIQTGSIRGTVESITLRNVMLRHHRGMLQVVPHSDLGAVTNYMRGGIVIKFPLEFPYDTNIDQVRKIIKKVGVAMLADEELGDDFMQPVKSQGVNEITNSVMVIRVKFTAKPGKQFV
;
A
#
# COMPACT_ATOMS: atom_id res chain seq x y z
N MET A 1 32.61 -0.54 2.22
CA MET A 1 33.13 -1.40 1.13
C MET A 1 32.06 -2.07 0.29
N LYS A 2 31.53 -3.24 0.66
CA LYS A 2 30.54 -4.01 -0.15
C LYS A 2 29.18 -3.30 -0.40
N ARG A 3 28.95 -2.18 0.31
CA ARG A 3 27.87 -1.19 0.21
C ARG A 3 28.09 -0.12 -0.88
N GLU A 4 29.30 0.07 -1.40
CA GLU A 4 29.74 1.24 -2.21
C GLU A 4 29.15 1.34 -3.63
N LYS A 5 28.06 0.62 -3.87
CA LYS A 5 27.21 0.58 -5.08
C LYS A 5 25.73 0.85 -4.77
N ILE A 6 25.37 1.00 -3.47
CA ILE A 6 24.30 1.93 -3.00
C ILE A 6 24.39 3.26 -3.78
N VAL A 7 25.62 3.58 -4.18
CA VAL A 7 26.16 4.65 -5.02
C VAL A 7 25.64 4.75 -6.49
N PHE A 8 24.89 3.83 -7.06
CA PHE A 8 24.05 4.19 -8.23
C PHE A 8 22.56 3.90 -8.02
N SER A 9 22.21 3.38 -6.84
CA SER A 9 20.86 2.98 -6.41
C SER A 9 19.99 4.15 -5.96
N LEU A 10 20.38 5.36 -6.34
CA LEU A 10 19.82 6.60 -5.85
C LEU A 10 19.94 7.69 -6.90
N LEU A 11 21.11 7.68 -7.49
CA LEU A 11 21.50 8.36 -8.69
C LEU A 11 20.42 8.24 -9.81
N CYS A 12 19.68 7.11 -9.85
CA CYS A 12 18.45 6.93 -10.63
C CYS A 12 17.13 6.99 -9.83
N LEU A 13 17.14 6.76 -8.51
CA LEU A 13 16.00 6.98 -7.60
C LEU A 13 15.52 8.43 -7.61
N ALA A 14 16.06 9.29 -8.46
CA ALA A 14 15.40 10.54 -8.70
C ALA A 14 15.48 11.10 -10.12
N ILE A 15 15.79 10.23 -11.09
CA ILE A 15 14.90 10.24 -12.25
C ILE A 15 13.48 9.88 -11.79
N CYS A 16 13.26 9.32 -10.56
CA CYS A 16 12.13 9.66 -9.67
C CYS A 16 12.10 11.18 -9.38
N LEU A 17 11.50 11.95 -10.22
CA LEU A 17 10.55 11.62 -11.19
C LEU A 17 10.86 12.69 -12.24
N LEU A 18 10.86 12.35 -13.51
CA LEU A 18 10.43 13.29 -14.53
C LEU A 18 8.94 13.55 -14.24
N PHE A 19 8.75 14.23 -13.11
CA PHE A 19 7.63 14.23 -12.19
C PHE A 19 6.39 14.70 -12.93
N LEU A 20 5.40 13.79 -12.95
CA LEU A 20 4.01 14.07 -12.62
C LEU A 20 2.95 14.41 -13.70
N PRO A 21 3.17 14.41 -15.03
CA PRO A 21 2.04 14.43 -15.96
C PRO A 21 1.88 13.04 -16.61
N LEU A 22 1.38 12.08 -15.84
CA LEU A 22 0.65 10.88 -16.34
C LEU A 22 -0.11 10.26 -15.16
N ALA A 23 -0.79 11.11 -14.38
CA ALA A 23 -1.95 10.65 -13.63
C ALA A 23 -3.06 10.41 -14.68
N SER A 24 -3.07 9.21 -15.27
CA SER A 24 -4.15 8.60 -16.04
C SER A 24 -3.56 7.39 -16.78
N TYR A 25 -3.63 6.21 -16.15
CA TYR A 25 -3.58 4.96 -16.90
C TYR A 25 -4.97 4.37 -16.78
N GLY A 26 -5.70 4.46 -17.89
CA GLY A 26 -7.06 3.96 -18.06
C GLY A 26 -7.14 2.44 -18.07
N ASP A 27 -8.37 2.00 -17.86
CA ASP A 27 -8.86 0.64 -17.69
C ASP A 27 -8.14 -0.46 -18.47
N THR A 28 -7.82 -1.51 -17.74
CA THR A 28 -7.79 -2.88 -18.25
C THR A 28 -9.23 -3.33 -18.51
N SER A 29 -9.77 -3.05 -19.70
CA SER A 29 -10.93 -3.80 -20.19
C SER A 29 -10.47 -4.82 -21.23
N SER A 30 -10.78 -6.07 -20.94
CA SER A 30 -10.58 -7.25 -21.76
C SER A 30 -11.32 -7.14 -23.08
N ASN A 31 -10.59 -7.22 -24.19
CA ASN A 31 -11.17 -7.64 -25.47
C ASN A 31 -11.50 -9.13 -25.39
N SER A 32 -12.78 -9.47 -25.52
CA SER A 32 -13.23 -10.80 -25.96
C SER A 32 -14.03 -10.61 -27.26
N PRO A 33 -13.80 -11.40 -28.32
CA PRO A 33 -14.52 -11.23 -29.58
C PRO A 33 -15.79 -12.09 -29.63
N ALA A 34 -16.70 -11.66 -30.54
CA ALA A 34 -17.68 -12.45 -31.29
C ALA A 34 -19.10 -12.69 -30.70
N ASN A 35 -20.04 -11.98 -31.34
CA ASN A 35 -21.18 -12.50 -32.12
C ASN A 35 -22.51 -13.00 -31.47
N VAL A 36 -23.58 -12.37 -32.01
CA VAL A 36 -24.83 -12.94 -32.56
C VAL A 36 -26.08 -13.02 -31.67
N SER A 37 -27.07 -12.22 -32.10
CA SER A 37 -28.52 -12.41 -32.07
C SER A 37 -29.26 -12.51 -30.73
N GLN A 38 -30.17 -11.54 -30.49
CA GLN A 38 -31.62 -11.79 -30.52
C GLN A 38 -32.40 -10.47 -30.41
N THR A 39 -33.23 -10.23 -31.41
CA THR A 39 -34.32 -9.27 -31.44
C THR A 39 -35.55 -9.82 -30.70
N ALA A 40 -36.32 -8.89 -30.13
CA ALA A 40 -37.73 -8.96 -29.73
C ALA A 40 -38.07 -9.62 -28.39
N THR A 41 -38.48 -8.81 -27.41
CA THR A 41 -39.88 -8.75 -26.94
C THR A 41 -40.07 -7.68 -25.85
N ALA A 42 -41.30 -7.15 -25.81
CA ALA A 42 -41.93 -6.39 -24.72
C ALA A 42 -41.52 -4.91 -24.54
N ALA A 43 -42.28 -4.07 -25.24
CA ALA A 43 -42.71 -2.78 -24.73
C ALA A 43 -43.71 -2.99 -23.58
N GLU A 44 -43.42 -2.44 -22.40
CA GLU A 44 -44.39 -1.86 -21.45
C GLU A 44 -43.63 -1.32 -20.22
N ALA A 45 -44.17 -0.27 -19.60
CA ALA A 45 -43.67 0.46 -18.42
C ALA A 45 -42.59 1.54 -18.68
N ASN A 46 -43.04 2.60 -19.37
CA ASN A 46 -42.40 3.91 -19.39
C ASN A 46 -43.23 4.84 -18.48
N SER A 47 -42.78 5.14 -17.25
CA SER A 47 -43.27 6.28 -16.46
C SER A 47 -42.42 6.70 -15.25
N ASP A 48 -41.43 5.91 -14.81
CA ASP A 48 -40.60 6.25 -13.63
C ASP A 48 -39.17 6.72 -13.94
N ALA A 49 -38.76 6.69 -15.21
CA ALA A 49 -37.40 7.07 -15.64
C ALA A 49 -37.22 8.58 -15.91
N ALA A 50 -38.29 9.37 -15.88
CA ALA A 50 -38.25 10.80 -16.22
C ALA A 50 -37.95 11.73 -15.05
N LEU A 51 -38.14 11.29 -13.79
CA LEU A 51 -37.88 12.11 -12.60
C LEU A 51 -36.50 11.86 -11.96
N VAL A 52 -35.80 10.81 -12.39
CA VAL A 52 -34.43 10.50 -11.93
C VAL A 52 -33.37 11.14 -12.84
N SER A 53 -33.68 11.40 -14.11
CA SER A 53 -32.73 11.99 -15.07
C SER A 53 -32.48 13.49 -14.86
N GLU A 54 -33.43 14.22 -14.27
CA GLU A 54 -33.31 15.67 -14.02
C GLU A 54 -32.58 15.98 -12.69
N ALA A 55 -32.66 15.08 -11.71
CA ALA A 55 -31.89 15.15 -10.46
C ALA A 55 -30.41 14.77 -10.66
N GLU A 56 -30.10 13.95 -11.69
CA GLU A 56 -28.74 13.53 -12.04
C GLU A 56 -28.01 14.54 -12.95
N GLN A 57 -28.75 15.44 -13.60
CA GLN A 57 -28.17 16.55 -14.38
C GLN A 57 -27.79 17.79 -13.52
N LEU A 58 -28.47 18.03 -12.40
CA LEU A 58 -28.17 19.17 -11.51
C LEU A 58 -27.00 18.93 -10.55
N SER A 59 -26.59 17.68 -10.32
CA SER A 59 -25.45 17.34 -9.45
C SER A 59 -24.08 17.38 -10.16
N ARG A 60 -24.05 17.56 -11.49
CA ARG A 60 -22.82 17.78 -12.29
C ARG A 60 -22.39 19.25 -12.35
N THR A 61 -22.32 19.93 -11.20
CA THR A 61 -21.73 21.28 -11.12
C THR A 61 -20.83 21.45 -9.91
N ARG A 62 -19.67 20.78 -9.94
CA ARG A 62 -18.37 21.29 -9.49
C ARG A 62 -17.31 20.23 -9.73
N GLU A 63 -16.87 20.15 -10.98
CA GLU A 63 -15.65 19.41 -11.28
C GLU A 63 -14.44 20.17 -10.69
N PRO A 64 -13.62 19.54 -9.83
CA PRO A 64 -12.41 20.16 -9.32
C PRO A 64 -11.48 20.49 -10.50
N PHE A 65 -10.76 21.62 -10.43
CA PHE A 65 -9.81 22.08 -11.47
C PHE A 65 -8.93 20.96 -12.05
N MET A 66 -8.56 19.98 -11.22
CA MET A 66 -7.75 18.82 -11.60
C MET A 66 -8.43 17.85 -12.58
N SER A 67 -9.74 17.59 -12.50
CA SER A 67 -10.42 16.66 -13.44
C SER A 67 -10.59 17.29 -14.82
N LYS A 68 -10.87 18.60 -14.88
CA LYS A 68 -10.89 19.37 -16.12
C LYS A 68 -9.51 19.47 -16.77
N TRP A 69 -8.45 19.49 -15.96
CA TRP A 69 -7.05 19.47 -16.41
C TRP A 69 -6.62 18.08 -16.89
N LEU A 70 -7.06 17.00 -16.22
CA LEU A 70 -6.86 15.59 -16.61
C LEU A 70 -7.61 15.25 -17.91
N HIS A 71 -8.89 15.63 -18.04
CA HIS A 71 -9.65 15.44 -19.28
C HIS A 71 -9.11 16.28 -20.45
N MET A 72 -8.41 17.39 -20.17
CA MET A 72 -7.68 18.16 -21.19
C MET A 72 -6.37 17.48 -21.65
N LEU A 73 -5.85 16.50 -20.91
CA LEU A 73 -4.67 15.71 -21.30
C LEU A 73 -5.04 14.47 -22.10
N ASP A 74 -6.26 13.96 -21.93
CA ASP A 74 -6.76 12.72 -22.55
C ASP A 74 -7.42 12.95 -23.93
N LYS A 75 -7.72 14.20 -24.31
CA LYS A 75 -8.39 14.50 -25.58
C LYS A 75 -7.41 14.39 -26.78
N GLN A 76 -7.11 13.15 -27.15
CA GLN A 76 -6.46 12.76 -28.38
C GLN A 76 -7.52 12.81 -29.50
N GLU A 77 -7.65 13.97 -30.15
CA GLU A 77 -8.57 14.15 -31.27
C GLU A 77 -8.03 13.34 -32.46
N ASN A 78 -8.65 12.18 -32.71
CA ASN A 78 -8.44 11.35 -33.90
C ASN A 78 -8.85 12.17 -35.12
N GLY A 79 -7.92 12.94 -35.67
CA GLY A 79 -8.00 13.44 -37.03
C GLY A 79 -7.37 12.42 -37.96
N ASP A 80 -8.18 11.78 -38.81
CA ASP A 80 -7.74 11.11 -40.02
C ASP A 80 -6.88 12.10 -40.83
N ALA A 81 -5.57 12.00 -40.70
CA ALA A 81 -4.63 12.73 -41.52
C ALA A 81 -4.10 11.76 -42.58
N ASP A 82 -4.61 11.93 -43.80
CA ASP A 82 -4.12 11.29 -45.01
C ASP A 82 -2.58 11.21 -44.99
N SER A 83 -2.07 10.01 -45.24
CA SER A 83 -0.67 9.61 -45.14
C SER A 83 0.18 10.23 -46.26
N ILE A 84 0.31 11.55 -46.25
CA ILE A 84 1.33 12.25 -47.04
C ILE A 84 2.64 12.14 -46.25
N SER A 85 3.63 11.47 -46.83
CA SER A 85 4.96 11.27 -46.22
C SER A 85 5.50 12.58 -45.66
N VAL A 86 5.85 12.60 -44.37
CA VAL A 86 6.37 13.76 -43.62
C VAL A 86 7.59 14.38 -44.31
N MET A 87 8.34 13.58 -45.08
CA MET A 87 9.46 14.05 -45.92
C MET A 87 9.07 15.06 -47.01
N ALA A 88 7.91 14.90 -47.64
CA ALA A 88 7.47 15.78 -48.74
C ALA A 88 7.15 17.20 -48.27
N TYR A 89 6.87 17.38 -46.97
CA TYR A 89 6.50 18.65 -46.36
C TYR A 89 7.69 19.43 -45.75
N GLY A 90 8.89 18.84 -45.71
CA GLY A 90 10.09 19.44 -45.09
C GLY A 90 10.40 20.88 -45.53
N PRO A 91 10.38 21.21 -46.84
CA PRO A 91 10.64 22.58 -47.31
C PRO A 91 9.58 23.61 -46.89
N GLN A 92 8.37 23.18 -46.51
CA GLN A 92 7.25 24.06 -46.16
C GLN A 92 7.20 24.36 -44.65
N VAL A 93 7.95 23.63 -43.82
CA VAL A 93 8.02 23.79 -42.36
C VAL A 93 8.39 25.22 -41.94
N PRO A 94 9.40 25.89 -42.52
CA PRO A 94 9.70 27.28 -42.15
C PRO A 94 8.58 28.25 -42.50
N GLY A 95 7.87 28.01 -43.61
CA GLY A 95 6.74 28.81 -44.06
C GLY A 95 5.51 28.66 -43.16
N ASP A 96 5.23 27.44 -42.68
CA ASP A 96 4.13 27.18 -41.75
C ASP A 96 4.44 27.73 -40.35
N LEU A 97 5.68 27.60 -39.85
CA LEU A 97 6.11 28.24 -38.61
C LEU A 97 6.01 29.77 -38.69
N ALA A 98 6.45 30.38 -39.81
CA ALA A 98 6.30 31.82 -40.03
C ALA A 98 4.83 32.24 -40.09
N ARG A 99 3.95 31.43 -40.68
CA ARG A 99 2.50 31.66 -40.71
C ARG A 99 1.89 31.59 -39.32
N VAL A 100 2.26 30.59 -38.51
CA VAL A 100 1.79 30.43 -37.13
C VAL A 100 2.23 31.62 -36.28
N LEU A 101 3.48 32.06 -36.43
CA LEU A 101 4.03 33.23 -35.73
C LEU A 101 3.33 34.53 -36.18
N ALA A 102 3.06 34.68 -37.47
CA ALA A 102 2.37 35.85 -38.03
C ALA A 102 0.87 35.87 -37.69
N MET A 103 0.21 34.71 -37.58
CA MET A 103 -1.18 34.59 -37.12
C MET A 103 -1.32 34.97 -35.65
N ALA A 104 -0.29 34.77 -34.83
CA ALA A 104 -0.26 35.24 -33.45
C ALA A 104 -0.17 36.78 -33.33
N ASP A 105 0.20 37.48 -34.41
CA ASP A 105 0.44 38.93 -34.43
C ASP A 105 -0.63 39.74 -35.20
N LYS A 106 -1.49 39.08 -35.98
CA LYS A 106 -2.33 39.73 -37.00
C LYS A 106 -3.57 40.47 -36.48
N ASP A 107 -3.85 40.42 -35.17
CA ASP A 107 -5.12 40.90 -34.63
C ASP A 107 -4.99 42.31 -34.02
N LYS A 108 -5.20 43.34 -34.87
CA LYS A 108 -4.95 44.78 -34.59
C LYS A 108 -5.69 45.35 -33.37
N LYS A 109 -6.69 44.65 -32.80
CA LYS A 109 -7.43 45.07 -31.59
C LYS A 109 -6.86 44.52 -30.28
N THR A 110 -5.88 43.63 -30.35
CA THR A 110 -5.28 42.94 -29.20
C THR A 110 -3.78 43.19 -29.14
N ALA A 111 -3.17 42.97 -27.99
CA ALA A 111 -1.71 43.07 -27.88
C ALA A 111 -1.06 41.99 -28.77
N GLY A 112 -0.27 42.42 -29.76
CA GLY A 112 0.50 41.50 -30.63
C GLY A 112 1.49 40.65 -29.83
N LEU A 113 2.15 39.71 -30.51
CA LEU A 113 3.02 38.69 -29.87
C LEU A 113 4.13 39.32 -29.01
N PHE A 114 4.74 40.42 -29.50
CA PHE A 114 5.73 41.18 -28.76
C PHE A 114 5.17 41.86 -27.50
N GLY A 115 3.91 42.32 -27.54
CA GLY A 115 3.23 42.90 -26.39
C GLY A 115 2.94 41.86 -25.31
N VAL A 116 2.58 40.64 -25.71
CA VAL A 116 2.38 39.50 -24.79
C VAL A 116 3.71 39.08 -24.16
N LEU A 117 4.79 38.98 -24.93
CA LEU A 117 6.13 38.66 -24.42
C LEU A 117 6.62 39.70 -23.43
N PHE A 118 6.48 40.99 -23.74
CA PHE A 118 6.87 42.07 -22.83
C PHE A 118 6.10 41.99 -21.50
N ARG A 119 4.76 41.84 -21.57
CA ARG A 119 3.92 41.69 -20.37
C ARG A 119 4.26 40.43 -19.56
N THR A 120 4.63 39.35 -20.25
CA THR A 120 5.07 38.10 -19.61
C THR A 120 6.37 38.30 -18.84
N ILE A 121 7.37 38.94 -19.47
CA ILE A 121 8.66 39.23 -18.83
C ILE A 121 8.45 40.15 -17.62
N VAL A 122 7.63 41.20 -17.76
CA VAL A 122 7.30 42.12 -16.66
C VAL A 122 6.58 41.38 -15.53
N ALA A 123 5.60 40.52 -15.85
CA ALA A 123 4.86 39.76 -14.84
C ALA A 123 5.76 38.78 -14.07
N ILE A 124 6.66 38.09 -14.76
CA ILE A 124 7.65 37.19 -14.13
C ILE A 124 8.64 38.00 -13.29
N GLY A 125 9.15 39.13 -13.80
CA GLY A 125 10.07 40.01 -13.09
C GLY A 125 9.47 40.58 -11.80
N LEU A 126 8.23 41.06 -11.86
CA LEU A 126 7.49 41.50 -10.67
C LEU A 126 7.13 40.33 -9.74
N GLY A 127 6.90 39.13 -10.27
CA GLY A 127 6.77 37.92 -9.47
C GLY A 127 8.03 37.61 -8.66
N PHE A 128 9.22 37.77 -9.24
CA PHE A 128 10.48 37.66 -8.50
C PHE A 128 10.63 38.75 -7.43
N LEU A 129 10.16 39.97 -7.70
CA LEU A 129 10.13 41.04 -6.69
C LEU A 129 9.20 40.68 -5.52
N ALA A 130 8.03 40.09 -5.79
CA ALA A 130 7.13 39.61 -4.75
C ALA A 130 7.78 38.52 -3.89
N VAL A 131 8.52 37.58 -4.50
CA VAL A 131 9.32 36.59 -3.78
C VAL A 131 10.40 37.24 -2.91
N PHE A 132 11.06 38.29 -3.40
CA PHE A 132 12.06 39.02 -2.62
C PHE A 132 11.46 39.70 -1.39
N ILE A 133 10.31 40.36 -1.56
CA ILE A 133 9.56 41.00 -0.45
C ILE A 133 9.10 39.93 0.55
N PHE A 134 8.53 38.82 0.06
CA PHE A 134 8.10 37.70 0.88
C PHE A 134 9.26 37.14 1.73
N ASN A 135 10.42 36.88 1.12
CA ASN A 135 11.61 36.44 1.85
C ASN A 135 12.06 37.47 2.90
N ARG A 136 11.95 38.77 2.62
CA ARG A 136 12.33 39.82 3.57
C ARG A 136 11.45 39.82 4.82
N PHE A 137 10.14 39.61 4.68
CA PHE A 137 9.22 39.50 5.81
C PHE A 137 9.28 38.14 6.52
N ALA A 138 9.43 37.05 5.76
CA ALA A 138 9.43 35.70 6.28
C ALA A 138 10.75 35.26 6.92
N ARG A 139 11.85 36.03 6.76
CA ARG A 139 13.18 35.76 7.36
C ARG A 139 13.14 35.47 8.87
N LYS A 140 12.29 36.17 9.64
CA LYS A 140 12.19 35.98 11.10
C LYS A 140 11.58 34.63 11.50
N GLY A 141 10.64 34.11 10.71
CA GLY A 141 10.01 32.80 10.96
C GLY A 141 10.76 31.64 10.30
N MET A 142 11.33 31.85 9.12
CA MET A 142 11.99 30.79 8.34
C MET A 142 13.37 30.40 8.86
N SER A 143 14.11 31.33 9.48
CA SER A 143 15.44 31.04 10.07
C SER A 143 15.41 30.06 11.25
N GLN A 144 14.25 29.92 11.92
CA GLN A 144 14.09 28.94 13.00
C GLN A 144 13.99 27.49 12.47
N ILE A 145 13.58 27.32 11.21
CA ILE A 145 13.38 26.00 10.59
C ILE A 145 14.68 25.50 9.93
N GLU A 146 15.56 26.40 9.48
CA GLU A 146 16.76 26.10 8.68
C GLU A 146 17.89 25.38 9.45
N HIS A 147 17.73 25.13 10.76
CA HIS A 147 18.75 24.54 11.63
C HIS A 147 18.30 23.30 12.42
N LEU A 148 17.17 22.69 12.08
CA LEU A 148 16.73 21.46 12.73
C LEU A 148 17.63 20.28 12.31
N LYS A 149 18.41 19.76 13.27
CA LYS A 149 19.21 18.54 13.09
C LYS A 149 18.32 17.30 13.34
N PRO A 150 18.39 16.26 12.48
CA PRO A 150 17.58 15.06 12.68
C PRO A 150 18.00 14.31 13.96
N PRO A 151 17.04 13.84 14.77
CA PRO A 151 17.30 12.85 15.79
C PRO A 151 17.45 11.47 15.13
N ASP A 152 18.51 10.76 15.47
CA ASP A 152 18.79 9.34 15.17
C ASP A 152 19.09 8.89 13.72
N GLU A 153 19.74 7.72 13.62
CA GLU A 153 20.35 7.16 12.40
C GLU A 153 19.36 6.64 11.35
N GLU A 154 18.05 6.73 11.58
CA GLU A 154 17.04 6.20 10.67
C GLU A 154 16.89 7.02 9.38
N ASN A 155 16.93 6.32 8.24
CA ASN A 155 16.85 6.92 6.89
C ASN A 155 15.57 7.77 6.67
N LEU A 156 14.47 7.44 7.36
CA LEU A 156 13.20 8.15 7.29
C LEU A 156 13.23 9.50 8.03
N ALA A 157 13.91 9.58 9.18
CA ALA A 157 14.03 10.83 9.93
C ALA A 157 14.86 11.87 9.15
N ARG A 158 15.90 11.43 8.45
CA ARG A 158 16.71 12.27 7.56
C ARG A 158 15.92 12.81 6.36
N PHE A 159 14.98 12.02 5.81
CA PHE A 159 14.08 12.46 4.74
C PHE A 159 13.21 13.64 5.16
N TRP A 160 12.51 13.47 6.28
CA TRP A 160 11.59 14.48 6.80
C TRP A 160 12.33 15.74 7.22
N ALA A 161 13.48 15.63 7.87
CA ALA A 161 14.33 16.77 8.22
C ALA A 161 14.76 17.57 6.99
N ASN A 162 15.11 16.89 5.90
CA ASN A 162 15.51 17.56 4.66
C ASN A 162 14.34 18.23 3.93
N ILE A 163 13.13 17.65 3.98
CA ILE A 163 11.91 18.32 3.49
C ILE A 163 11.63 19.60 4.31
N LEU A 164 11.68 19.48 5.64
CA LEU A 164 11.44 20.60 6.57
C LEU A 164 12.41 21.76 6.30
N ASN A 165 13.71 21.47 6.13
CA ASN A 165 14.73 22.48 5.85
C ASN A 165 14.53 23.19 4.49
N ASN A 166 13.80 22.59 3.54
CA ASN A 166 13.53 23.18 2.22
C ASN A 166 12.13 23.83 2.09
N ILE A 167 11.33 23.89 3.17
CA ILE A 167 10.02 24.58 3.19
C ILE A 167 10.09 26.03 2.68
N PRO A 168 11.07 26.88 3.08
CA PRO A 168 11.16 28.24 2.57
C PRO A 168 11.27 28.30 1.05
N ALA A 169 11.98 27.33 0.48
CA ALA A 169 12.25 27.27 -0.94
C ALA A 169 11.03 26.75 -1.73
N LEU A 170 10.22 25.84 -1.15
CA LEU A 170 8.90 25.46 -1.66
C LEU A 170 7.91 26.64 -1.62
N ALA A 171 7.89 27.40 -0.53
CA ALA A 171 7.06 28.59 -0.41
C ALA A 171 7.41 29.64 -1.48
N ASN A 172 8.70 29.85 -1.76
CA ASN A 172 9.16 30.75 -2.83
C ASN A 172 8.64 30.34 -4.21
N LEU A 173 8.58 29.04 -4.51
CA LEU A 173 8.03 28.54 -5.77
C LEU A 173 6.53 28.85 -5.88
N LEU A 174 5.75 28.59 -4.83
CA LEU A 174 4.32 28.88 -4.81
C LEU A 174 4.04 30.38 -4.92
N VAL A 175 4.77 31.21 -4.18
CA VAL A 175 4.65 32.67 -4.26
C VAL A 175 4.97 33.17 -5.66
N LEU A 176 6.01 32.65 -6.31
CA LEU A 176 6.34 33.00 -7.70
C LEU A 176 5.20 32.63 -8.65
N ALA A 177 4.67 31.41 -8.55
CA ALA A 177 3.58 30.93 -9.41
C ALA A 177 2.31 31.78 -9.27
N ILE A 178 1.90 32.07 -8.03
CA ILE A 178 0.68 32.83 -7.74
C ILE A 178 0.87 34.30 -8.13
N SER A 179 1.96 34.94 -7.70
CA SER A 179 2.19 36.36 -7.96
C SER A 179 2.37 36.64 -9.45
N ALA A 180 3.14 35.83 -10.18
CA ALA A 180 3.31 36.02 -11.62
C ALA A 180 2.00 35.84 -12.39
N THR A 181 1.17 34.86 -11.99
CA THR A 181 -0.15 34.64 -12.61
C THR A 181 -1.10 35.81 -12.33
N LEU A 182 -1.12 36.30 -11.09
CA LEU A 182 -2.00 37.40 -10.68
C LEU A 182 -1.60 38.73 -11.33
N ILE A 183 -0.29 39.02 -11.37
CA ILE A 183 0.26 40.21 -12.04
C ILE A 183 0.00 40.15 -13.55
N PHE A 184 0.17 38.97 -14.17
CA PHE A 184 -0.17 38.81 -15.58
C PHE A 184 -1.66 39.00 -15.83
N LEU A 185 -2.54 38.48 -14.97
CA LEU A 185 -3.99 38.67 -15.10
C LEU A 185 -4.39 40.16 -14.99
N LEU A 186 -3.70 40.93 -14.13
CA LEU A 186 -3.87 42.38 -14.04
C LEU A 186 -3.36 43.12 -15.29
N LEU A 187 -2.24 42.69 -15.86
CA LEU A 187 -1.67 43.24 -17.10
C LEU A 187 -2.34 42.69 -18.38
N ALA A 188 -3.18 41.66 -18.26
CA ALA A 188 -3.67 40.89 -19.40
C ALA A 188 -4.58 41.73 -20.30
N GLY A 189 -5.46 42.59 -19.76
CA GLY A 189 -6.37 43.41 -20.58
C GLY A 189 -6.96 42.62 -21.77
N ASN A 190 -6.80 43.16 -23.00
CA ASN A 190 -7.23 42.54 -24.26
C ASN A 190 -6.23 41.50 -24.85
N VAL A 191 -5.57 40.68 -24.03
CA VAL A 191 -4.68 39.61 -24.53
C VAL A 191 -5.49 38.41 -25.03
N THR A 192 -5.15 37.91 -26.22
CA THR A 192 -5.78 36.74 -26.86
C THR A 192 -5.60 35.46 -26.06
N ILE A 193 -6.46 34.45 -26.29
CA ILE A 193 -6.33 33.12 -25.67
C ILE A 193 -4.94 32.52 -25.96
N LYS A 194 -4.45 32.64 -27.20
CA LYS A 194 -3.11 32.19 -27.61
C LYS A 194 -1.98 32.91 -26.84
N GLY A 195 -2.15 34.20 -26.57
CA GLY A 195 -1.20 34.97 -25.76
C GLY A 195 -1.13 34.52 -24.29
N ARG A 196 -2.26 34.09 -23.71
CA ARG A 196 -2.28 33.51 -22.35
C ARG A 196 -1.55 32.15 -22.30
N MET A 197 -1.65 31.35 -23.36
CA MET A 197 -0.91 30.08 -23.47
C MET A 197 0.60 30.30 -23.55
N LEU A 198 1.05 31.32 -24.28
CA LEU A 198 2.47 31.72 -24.31
C LEU A 198 2.98 32.11 -22.92
N PHE A 199 2.21 32.88 -22.16
CA PHE A 199 2.55 33.21 -20.77
C PHE A 199 2.65 31.95 -19.90
N GLN A 200 1.67 31.06 -19.97
CA GLN A 200 1.65 29.81 -19.20
C GLN A 200 2.84 28.91 -19.55
N LEU A 201 3.27 28.87 -20.82
CA LEU A 201 4.46 28.12 -21.22
C LEU A 201 5.73 28.72 -20.59
N ILE A 202 5.94 30.03 -20.72
CA ILE A 202 7.16 30.68 -20.22
C ILE A 202 7.22 30.57 -18.69
N LEU A 203 6.10 30.82 -18.00
CA LEU A 203 6.00 30.60 -16.56
C LEU A 203 6.23 29.12 -16.20
N GLY A 204 5.66 28.20 -16.96
CA GLY A 204 5.84 26.76 -16.78
C GLY A 204 7.30 26.34 -16.86
N ILE A 205 8.05 26.81 -17.86
CA ILE A 205 9.49 26.53 -18.00
C ILE A 205 10.28 27.06 -16.79
N VAL A 206 9.99 28.29 -16.34
CA VAL A 206 10.65 28.88 -15.16
C VAL A 206 10.33 28.10 -13.88
N LEU A 207 9.07 27.72 -13.68
CA LEU A 207 8.64 26.95 -12.52
C LEU A 207 9.25 25.55 -12.52
N ILE A 208 9.34 24.89 -13.67
CA ILE A 208 9.97 23.58 -13.81
C ILE A 208 11.47 23.67 -13.51
N PHE A 209 12.16 24.69 -14.00
CA PHE A 209 13.56 24.92 -13.67
C PHE A 209 13.77 25.09 -12.16
N LYS A 210 12.92 25.87 -11.50
CA LYS A 210 12.98 26.06 -10.04
C LYS A 210 12.60 24.80 -9.27
N ALA A 211 11.56 24.09 -9.68
CA ALA A 211 11.16 22.82 -9.09
C ALA A 211 12.29 21.77 -9.19
N GLY A 212 12.89 21.62 -10.37
CA GLY A 212 14.01 20.71 -10.60
C GLY A 212 15.22 21.04 -9.73
N GLN A 213 15.51 22.33 -9.53
CA GLN A 213 16.57 22.77 -8.61
C GLN A 213 16.29 22.38 -7.16
N LEU A 214 15.06 22.60 -6.67
CA LEU A 214 14.65 22.24 -5.31
C LEU A 214 14.72 20.73 -5.10
N LEU A 215 14.20 19.97 -6.05
CA LEU A 215 14.13 18.53 -5.95
C LEU A 215 15.52 17.89 -5.98
N SER A 216 16.38 18.38 -6.88
CA SER A 216 17.78 17.97 -6.91
C SER A 216 18.52 18.32 -5.61
N ARG A 217 18.18 19.45 -4.95
CA ARG A 217 18.74 19.84 -3.65
C ARG A 217 18.27 18.93 -2.52
N ILE A 218 16.99 18.53 -2.50
CA ILE A 218 16.44 17.60 -1.51
C ILE A 218 17.08 16.22 -1.67
N VAL A 219 17.20 15.71 -2.90
CA VAL A 219 17.72 14.35 -3.10
C VAL A 219 19.22 14.26 -2.83
N PHE A 220 20.02 15.21 -3.32
CA PHE A 220 21.48 15.11 -3.30
C PHE A 220 22.16 15.92 -2.19
N ALA A 221 21.44 16.86 -1.55
CA ALA A 221 21.92 17.69 -0.43
C ALA A 221 23.41 18.11 -0.57
N PRO A 222 23.78 18.87 -1.63
CA PRO A 222 25.19 19.14 -1.95
C PRO A 222 25.92 20.00 -0.92
N GLN A 223 25.19 20.67 -0.02
CA GLN A 223 25.73 21.63 0.97
C GLN A 223 26.01 21.00 2.34
N ASP A 224 25.33 19.91 2.73
CA ASP A 224 25.46 19.31 4.07
C ASP A 224 25.58 17.77 4.03
N LYS A 225 26.66 17.24 4.60
CA LYS A 225 26.92 15.78 4.69
C LYS A 225 25.90 15.07 5.59
N ALA A 226 25.41 15.74 6.63
CA ALA A 226 24.53 15.15 7.65
C ALA A 226 23.08 14.91 7.18
N LEU A 227 22.64 15.61 6.12
CA LEU A 227 21.28 15.50 5.55
C LEU A 227 21.21 14.59 4.33
N ARG A 228 22.33 13.94 3.95
CA ARG A 228 22.36 13.04 2.80
C ARG A 228 21.50 11.82 3.09
N LEU A 229 20.46 11.65 2.28
CA LEU A 229 19.54 10.52 2.38
C LEU A 229 20.21 9.19 2.04
N PHE A 230 21.37 9.25 1.38
CA PHE A 230 22.11 8.10 0.91
C PHE A 230 23.62 8.36 0.94
N GLU A 231 24.37 7.31 1.25
CA GLU A 231 25.83 7.29 1.29
C GLU A 231 26.40 7.29 -0.14
N ILE A 232 26.44 8.46 -0.80
CA ILE A 232 27.08 8.65 -2.11
C ILE A 232 28.50 9.20 -1.92
N ASP A 233 29.44 8.68 -2.71
CA ASP A 233 30.80 9.17 -2.83
C ASP A 233 30.81 10.68 -3.18
N GLU A 234 31.60 11.47 -2.45
CA GLU A 234 31.62 12.94 -2.55
C GLU A 234 32.03 13.44 -3.95
N SER A 235 32.78 12.60 -4.68
CA SER A 235 33.17 12.81 -6.08
C SER A 235 31.99 12.78 -7.06
N LEU A 236 30.90 12.07 -6.74
CA LEU A 236 29.73 11.89 -7.62
C LEU A 236 28.61 12.90 -7.38
N VAL A 237 28.52 13.51 -6.20
CA VAL A 237 27.36 14.33 -5.80
C VAL A 237 27.17 15.56 -6.71
N LYS A 238 28.24 16.32 -6.96
CA LYS A 238 28.15 17.56 -7.77
C LYS A 238 27.92 17.31 -9.26
N PRO A 239 28.64 16.40 -9.94
CA PRO A 239 28.37 16.10 -11.34
C PRO A 239 26.95 15.60 -11.55
N LEU A 240 26.43 14.83 -10.60
CA LEU A 240 25.10 14.28 -10.72
C LEU A 240 23.97 15.29 -10.56
N TYR A 241 24.12 16.18 -9.59
CA TYR A 241 23.17 17.26 -9.37
C TYR A 241 22.96 18.08 -10.65
N HIS A 242 24.05 18.42 -11.35
CA HIS A 242 23.98 19.16 -12.61
C HIS A 242 23.38 18.33 -13.75
N ALA A 243 23.71 17.05 -13.81
CA ALA A 243 23.16 16.12 -14.79
C ALA A 243 21.63 15.95 -14.65
N LEU A 244 21.14 15.74 -13.43
CA LEU A 244 19.71 15.61 -13.16
C LEU A 244 18.95 16.89 -13.52
N LEU A 245 19.48 18.04 -13.11
CA LEU A 245 18.88 19.34 -13.39
C LEU A 245 18.80 19.62 -14.89
N THR A 246 19.91 19.46 -15.62
CA THR A 246 19.97 19.73 -17.06
C THR A 246 19.04 18.81 -17.85
N SER A 247 19.02 17.52 -17.53
CA SER A 247 18.14 16.55 -18.19
C SER A 247 16.66 16.81 -17.95
N SER A 248 16.26 17.12 -16.70
CA SER A 248 14.86 17.43 -16.37
C SER A 248 14.36 18.70 -17.06
N VAL A 249 15.17 19.75 -17.08
CA VAL A 249 14.79 21.04 -17.68
C VAL A 249 14.61 20.89 -19.18
N VAL A 250 15.59 20.29 -19.87
CA VAL A 250 15.57 20.15 -21.33
C VAL A 250 14.40 19.29 -21.80
N LEU A 251 14.13 18.17 -21.12
CA LEU A 251 13.04 17.26 -21.47
C LEU A 251 11.67 17.92 -21.28
N LEU A 252 11.42 18.50 -20.11
CA LEU A 252 10.13 19.12 -19.80
C LEU A 252 9.89 20.40 -20.61
N SER A 253 10.91 21.23 -20.84
CA SER A 253 10.78 22.40 -21.72
C SER A 253 10.48 22.00 -23.16
N GLY A 254 11.08 20.92 -23.65
CA GLY A 254 10.82 20.38 -24.98
C GLY A 254 9.38 19.89 -25.14
N LEU A 255 8.85 19.18 -24.14
CA LEU A 255 7.45 18.72 -24.12
C LEU A 255 6.46 19.89 -24.11
N LEU A 256 6.67 20.90 -23.25
CA LEU A 256 5.81 22.09 -23.21
C LEU A 256 5.82 22.85 -24.53
N PHE A 257 7.00 22.99 -25.15
CA PHE A 257 7.13 23.68 -26.43
C PHE A 257 6.42 22.95 -27.58
N MET A 258 6.51 21.62 -27.63
CA MET A 258 5.74 20.82 -28.60
C MET A 258 4.23 21.01 -28.42
N ARG A 259 3.74 21.08 -27.17
CA ARG A 259 2.33 21.33 -26.88
C ARG A 259 1.89 22.71 -27.36
N LEU A 260 2.70 23.75 -27.12
CA LEU A 260 2.40 25.10 -27.59
C LEU A 260 2.29 25.17 -29.12
N ILE A 261 3.22 24.57 -29.86
CA ILE A 261 3.19 24.62 -31.33
C ILE A 261 1.93 23.93 -31.88
N ARG A 262 1.52 22.82 -31.27
CA ARG A 262 0.27 22.14 -31.61
C ARG A 262 -0.95 23.02 -31.33
N GLU A 263 -1.01 23.67 -30.16
CA GLU A 263 -2.12 24.55 -29.76
C GLU A 263 -2.17 25.87 -30.54
N LEU A 264 -1.02 26.35 -31.05
CA LEU A 264 -0.98 27.52 -31.92
C LEU A 264 -1.58 27.26 -33.31
N GLY A 265 -1.80 25.98 -33.67
CA GLY A 265 -2.44 25.55 -34.91
C GLY A 265 -1.45 25.14 -36.01
N ALA A 266 -0.22 24.76 -35.66
CA ALA A 266 0.73 24.24 -36.64
C ALA A 266 0.25 22.92 -37.23
N GLN A 267 0.56 22.67 -38.50
CA GLN A 267 0.18 21.42 -39.15
C GLN A 267 0.87 20.21 -38.47
N PRO A 268 0.23 19.02 -38.43
CA PRO A 268 0.81 17.83 -37.81
C PRO A 268 2.20 17.47 -38.34
N GLN A 269 2.47 17.72 -39.64
CA GLN A 269 3.78 17.50 -40.25
C GLN A 269 4.84 18.48 -39.72
N THR A 270 4.50 19.76 -39.56
CA THR A 270 5.37 20.78 -38.94
C THR A 270 5.71 20.42 -37.50
N VAL A 271 4.70 19.97 -36.73
CA VAL A 271 4.90 19.50 -35.34
C VAL A 271 5.84 18.29 -35.30
N ALA A 272 5.74 17.36 -36.24
CA ALA A 272 6.59 16.18 -36.31
C ALA A 272 8.07 16.53 -36.59
N TRP A 273 8.33 17.49 -37.50
CA TRP A 273 9.68 18.00 -37.76
C TRP A 273 10.27 18.74 -36.56
N VAL A 274 9.47 19.57 -35.89
CA VAL A 274 9.92 20.26 -34.67
C VAL A 274 10.18 19.27 -33.54
N ALA A 275 9.33 18.24 -33.40
CA ALA A 275 9.55 17.14 -32.46
C ALA A 275 10.87 16.44 -32.77
N ALA A 276 11.13 16.06 -34.03
CA ALA A 276 12.39 15.44 -34.45
C ALA A 276 13.63 16.27 -34.07
N LEU A 277 13.60 17.59 -34.33
CA LEU A 277 14.70 18.49 -33.98
C LEU A 277 14.90 18.60 -32.46
N LEU A 278 13.83 18.81 -31.70
CA LEU A 278 13.90 18.93 -30.25
C LEU A 278 14.30 17.62 -29.57
N GLY A 279 13.73 16.49 -30.00
CA GLY A 279 14.10 15.18 -29.49
C GLY A 279 15.55 14.82 -29.79
N SER A 280 16.06 15.20 -30.97
CA SER A 280 17.49 15.06 -31.30
C SER A 280 18.37 15.93 -30.39
N ALA A 281 17.95 17.17 -30.12
CA ALA A 281 18.66 18.05 -29.18
C ALA A 281 18.65 17.50 -27.75
N VAL A 282 17.51 16.97 -27.29
CA VAL A 282 17.37 16.31 -25.98
C VAL A 282 18.34 15.13 -25.90
N LEU A 283 18.36 14.24 -26.90
CA LEU A 283 19.28 13.10 -26.93
C LEU A 283 20.76 13.51 -26.99
N ALA A 284 21.09 14.58 -27.71
CA ALA A 284 22.44 15.14 -27.72
C ALA A 284 22.86 15.64 -26.33
N VAL A 285 21.95 16.27 -25.59
CA VAL A 285 22.19 16.66 -24.19
C VAL A 285 22.38 15.42 -23.30
N PHE A 286 21.57 14.37 -23.47
CA PHE A 286 21.77 13.10 -22.75
C PHE A 286 23.10 12.43 -23.09
N ALA A 287 23.52 12.44 -24.36
CA ALA A 287 24.81 11.92 -24.79
C ALA A 287 25.98 12.73 -24.20
N TYR A 288 25.88 14.07 -24.20
CA TYR A 288 26.83 14.94 -23.52
C TYR A 288 26.92 14.64 -22.03
N LEU A 289 25.79 14.44 -21.37
CA LEU A 289 25.70 14.10 -19.95
C LEU A 289 26.37 12.76 -19.64
N VAL A 290 26.19 11.75 -20.49
CA VAL A 290 26.90 10.45 -20.37
C VAL A 290 28.41 10.64 -20.46
N ILE A 291 28.88 11.48 -21.39
CA ILE A 291 30.31 11.81 -21.54
C ILE A 291 30.81 12.60 -20.32
N TYR A 292 30.02 13.52 -19.79
CA TYR A 292 30.34 14.30 -18.59
C TYR A 292 30.47 13.40 -17.35
N LEU A 293 29.61 12.39 -17.20
CA LEU A 293 29.66 11.41 -16.11
C LEU A 293 30.77 10.36 -16.28
N LYS A 294 31.45 10.27 -17.43
CA LYS A 294 32.38 9.15 -17.72
C LYS A 294 33.47 8.96 -16.66
N SER A 295 34.08 10.06 -16.20
CA SER A 295 35.24 10.03 -15.31
C SER A 295 34.85 9.75 -13.85
N PRO A 296 33.87 10.45 -13.26
CA PRO A 296 33.42 10.17 -11.89
C PRO A 296 32.90 8.74 -11.71
N VAL A 297 32.13 8.24 -12.67
CA VAL A 297 31.52 6.88 -12.59
C VAL A 297 32.57 5.79 -12.74
N LYS A 298 33.58 5.99 -13.60
CA LYS A 298 34.71 5.07 -13.76
C LYS A 298 35.49 4.90 -12.45
N GLN A 299 35.76 5.98 -11.73
CA GLN A 299 36.52 5.94 -10.48
C GLN A 299 35.81 5.11 -9.40
N VAL A 300 34.49 5.28 -9.27
CA VAL A 300 33.67 4.51 -8.32
C VAL A 300 33.53 3.04 -8.72
N LEU A 301 33.37 2.75 -10.02
CA LEU A 301 33.32 1.36 -10.49
C LEU A 301 34.65 0.62 -10.27
N GLN A 302 35.78 1.33 -10.35
CA GLN A 302 37.12 0.79 -10.13
C GLN A 302 37.47 0.63 -8.65
N SER A 303 37.14 1.60 -7.78
CA SER A 303 37.33 1.47 -6.33
C SER A 303 36.54 0.28 -5.76
N ALA A 304 35.32 0.06 -6.26
CA ALA A 304 34.47 -1.05 -5.85
C ALA A 304 34.96 -2.44 -6.31
N ASN A 305 36.00 -2.52 -7.16
CA ASN A 305 36.60 -3.77 -7.65
C ASN A 305 37.96 -4.06 -7.00
N GLN A 306 38.50 -3.17 -6.17
CA GLN A 306 39.76 -3.42 -5.45
C GLN A 306 39.55 -4.51 -4.38
N GLY A 307 40.33 -5.59 -4.46
CA GLY A 307 40.31 -6.72 -3.50
C GLY A 307 39.51 -7.97 -3.90
N LYS A 308 38.98 -8.07 -5.13
CA LYS A 308 38.33 -9.29 -5.64
C LYS A 308 38.90 -9.68 -7.02
N SER A 309 39.05 -10.97 -7.30
CA SER A 309 39.35 -11.47 -8.66
C SER A 309 38.15 -11.19 -9.57
N VAL A 310 38.20 -10.08 -10.30
CA VAL A 310 37.14 -9.65 -11.20
C VAL A 310 37.52 -10.08 -12.62
N SER A 311 36.64 -10.83 -13.29
CA SER A 311 36.78 -11.21 -14.70
C SER A 311 37.14 -9.99 -15.58
N TRP A 312 38.12 -10.16 -16.48
CA TRP A 312 38.59 -9.15 -17.44
C TRP A 312 37.44 -8.36 -18.10
N LEU A 313 36.36 -9.06 -18.47
CA LEU A 313 35.19 -8.47 -19.10
C LEU A 313 34.51 -7.41 -18.23
N LYS A 314 34.41 -7.63 -16.91
CA LYS A 314 33.78 -6.70 -15.97
C LYS A 314 34.65 -5.46 -15.73
N SER A 315 35.97 -5.62 -15.74
CA SER A 315 36.92 -4.49 -15.64
C SER A 315 36.87 -3.61 -16.90
N GLN A 316 36.75 -4.25 -18.07
CA GLN A 316 36.62 -3.56 -19.35
C GLN A 316 35.27 -2.84 -19.48
N LEU A 317 34.17 -3.49 -19.07
CA LEU A 317 32.83 -2.87 -19.03
C LEU A 317 32.78 -1.67 -18.09
N ALA A 318 33.45 -1.75 -16.93
CA ALA A 318 33.55 -0.64 -15.98
C ALA A 318 34.32 0.56 -16.57
N THR A 319 35.33 0.28 -17.41
CA THR A 319 36.15 1.32 -18.04
C THR A 319 35.43 1.99 -19.21
N TYR A 320 34.63 1.23 -19.97
CA TYR A 320 33.96 1.69 -21.20
C TYR A 320 32.44 1.73 -21.10
N TRP A 321 31.88 1.88 -19.90
CA TRP A 321 30.44 1.87 -19.67
C TRP A 321 29.65 2.89 -20.49
N HIS A 322 30.28 4.00 -20.88
CA HIS A 322 29.66 5.07 -21.67
C HIS A 322 29.37 4.66 -23.12
N ILE A 323 30.17 3.76 -23.70
CA ILE A 323 30.00 3.30 -25.10
C ILE A 323 28.66 2.60 -25.31
N PRO A 324 28.28 1.54 -24.56
CA PRO A 324 27.00 0.87 -24.77
C PRO A 324 25.80 1.79 -24.51
N VAL A 325 25.93 2.75 -23.58
CA VAL A 325 24.86 3.73 -23.31
C VAL A 325 24.69 4.71 -24.47
N LEU A 326 25.79 5.21 -25.04
CA LEU A 326 25.74 6.07 -26.23
C LEU A 326 25.17 5.33 -27.45
N LEU A 327 25.57 4.06 -27.62
CA LEU A 327 25.07 3.19 -28.68
C LEU A 327 23.56 2.96 -28.54
N TYR A 328 23.08 2.74 -27.31
CA TYR A 328 21.65 2.65 -27.02
C TYR A 328 20.87 3.95 -27.34
N LEU A 329 21.39 5.10 -26.91
CA LEU A 329 20.77 6.41 -27.23
C LEU A 329 20.73 6.64 -28.75
N PHE A 330 21.78 6.26 -29.47
CA PHE A 330 21.83 6.34 -30.93
C PHE A 330 20.79 5.42 -31.58
N PHE A 331 20.62 4.18 -31.10
CA PHE A 331 19.59 3.28 -31.64
C PHE A 331 18.17 3.79 -31.39
N ILE A 332 17.88 4.29 -30.17
CA ILE A 332 16.58 4.93 -29.88
C ILE A 332 16.35 6.08 -30.85
N TRP A 333 17.35 6.97 -31.00
CA TRP A 333 17.27 8.10 -31.90
C TRP A 333 16.98 7.66 -33.33
N PHE A 334 17.71 6.67 -33.83
CA PHE A 334 17.60 6.17 -35.20
C PHE A 334 16.22 5.52 -35.48
N ILE A 335 15.72 4.71 -34.56
CA ILE A 335 14.39 4.08 -34.72
C ILE A 335 13.30 5.15 -34.64
N TRP A 336 13.40 6.07 -33.66
CA TRP A 336 12.40 7.11 -33.44
C TRP A 336 12.33 8.13 -34.58
N ILE A 337 13.48 8.58 -35.10
CA ILE A 337 13.50 9.47 -36.27
C ILE A 337 12.93 8.76 -37.49
N GLY A 338 13.22 7.46 -37.67
CA GLY A 338 12.65 6.63 -38.73
C GLY A 338 11.12 6.63 -38.69
N GLN A 339 10.52 6.40 -37.52
CA GLN A 339 9.06 6.41 -37.33
C GLN A 339 8.42 7.78 -37.60
N ILE A 340 9.09 8.87 -37.22
CA ILE A 340 8.61 10.23 -37.53
C ILE A 340 8.59 10.44 -39.05
N MET A 341 9.64 9.98 -39.75
CA MET A 341 9.76 10.16 -41.20
C MET A 341 8.76 9.31 -41.99
N THR A 342 8.46 8.09 -41.52
CA THR A 342 7.47 7.19 -42.14
C THR A 342 6.03 7.58 -41.85
N GLY A 343 5.79 8.57 -40.97
CA GLY A 343 4.43 8.97 -40.56
C GLY A 343 3.71 7.94 -39.70
N SER A 344 4.37 6.83 -39.36
CA SER A 344 3.85 5.78 -38.47
C SER A 344 4.06 6.09 -36.99
N ALA A 345 4.56 7.30 -36.67
CA ALA A 345 4.81 7.73 -35.31
C ALA A 345 3.51 7.74 -34.52
N ALA A 346 3.38 6.76 -33.61
CA ALA A 346 2.35 6.78 -32.59
C ALA A 346 2.59 8.04 -31.73
N GLN A 347 1.61 8.95 -31.71
CA GLN A 347 1.68 10.22 -31.00
C GLN A 347 1.66 10.09 -29.46
N ARG A 348 2.00 8.90 -28.92
CA ARG A 348 1.80 8.47 -27.52
C ARG A 348 3.03 8.59 -26.61
N GLY A 349 4.10 9.25 -27.04
CA GLY A 349 5.26 9.51 -26.17
C GLY A 349 6.20 8.30 -25.95
N GLU A 350 6.20 7.34 -26.87
CA GLU A 350 7.05 6.12 -26.85
C GLU A 350 8.54 6.43 -26.60
N PHE A 351 9.02 7.56 -27.13
CA PHE A 351 10.36 8.08 -26.91
C PHE A 351 10.70 8.34 -25.42
N VAL A 352 9.75 8.89 -24.66
CA VAL A 352 9.97 9.18 -23.24
C VAL A 352 9.97 7.87 -22.45
N ILE A 353 9.08 6.94 -22.83
CA ILE A 353 9.00 5.61 -22.20
C ILE A 353 10.29 4.82 -22.42
N SER A 354 10.90 4.88 -23.61
CA SER A 354 12.15 4.17 -23.88
C SER A 354 13.33 4.70 -23.04
N LEU A 355 13.37 6.00 -22.75
CA LEU A 355 14.38 6.60 -21.87
C LEU A 355 14.27 6.12 -20.40
N ILE A 356 13.09 5.65 -19.97
CA ILE A 356 12.82 5.16 -18.61
C ILE A 356 13.25 3.70 -18.41
N ILE A 357 13.47 2.95 -19.49
CA ILE A 357 13.75 1.50 -19.42
C ILE A 357 15.05 1.18 -18.67
N ILE A 358 16.11 1.94 -18.90
CA ILE A 358 17.39 1.73 -18.19
C ILE A 358 17.25 2.00 -16.69
N PRO A 359 16.71 3.16 -16.24
CA PRO A 359 16.41 3.39 -14.82
C PRO A 359 15.52 2.31 -14.20
N LEU A 360 14.48 1.88 -14.92
CA LEU A 360 13.54 0.85 -14.47
C LEU A 360 14.23 -0.51 -14.27
N TYR A 361 15.14 -0.88 -15.17
CA TYR A 361 15.96 -2.10 -15.03
C TYR A 361 16.77 -2.10 -13.74
N PHE A 362 17.48 -1.01 -13.45
CA PHE A 362 18.28 -0.92 -12.22
C PHE A 362 17.41 -0.99 -10.98
N LEU A 363 16.26 -0.32 -10.97
CA LEU A 363 15.29 -0.34 -9.87
C LEU A 363 14.76 -1.75 -9.59
N LEU A 364 14.22 -2.41 -10.63
CA LEU A 364 13.69 -3.78 -10.52
C LEU A 364 14.79 -4.78 -10.14
N SER A 365 16.01 -4.61 -10.66
CA SER A 365 17.15 -5.46 -10.31
C SER A 365 17.52 -5.36 -8.82
N TYR A 366 17.37 -4.18 -8.22
CA TYR A 366 17.61 -3.95 -6.81
C TYR A 366 16.48 -4.53 -5.94
N ALA A 367 15.23 -4.24 -6.30
CA ALA A 367 14.06 -4.79 -5.60
C ALA A 367 14.09 -6.32 -5.58
N GLY A 368 14.34 -6.96 -6.73
CA GLY A 368 14.47 -8.41 -6.79
C GLY A 368 15.65 -8.95 -5.98
N ARG A 369 16.72 -8.17 -5.78
CA ARG A 369 17.80 -8.58 -4.86
C ARG A 369 17.32 -8.65 -3.42
N LEU A 370 16.60 -7.62 -2.96
CA LEU A 370 16.06 -7.57 -1.59
C LEU A 370 15.10 -8.72 -1.34
N VAL A 371 14.25 -9.03 -2.32
CA VAL A 371 13.37 -10.18 -2.26
C VAL A 371 14.20 -11.47 -2.21
N ILE A 372 15.09 -11.72 -3.19
CA ILE A 372 15.88 -12.96 -3.25
C ILE A 372 16.70 -13.20 -1.98
N SER A 373 17.36 -12.18 -1.43
CA SER A 373 18.11 -12.34 -0.18
C SER A 373 17.17 -12.71 0.98
N SER A 374 16.02 -12.03 1.09
CA SER A 374 15.04 -12.30 2.14
C SER A 374 14.44 -13.71 2.05
N VAL A 375 14.29 -14.22 0.84
CA VAL A 375 13.74 -15.55 0.53
C VAL A 375 14.74 -16.64 0.88
N VAL A 376 15.99 -16.49 0.44
CA VAL A 376 17.07 -17.44 0.79
C VAL A 376 17.27 -17.49 2.30
N ASP A 377 17.19 -16.34 2.98
CA ASP A 377 17.22 -16.27 4.45
C ASP A 377 16.03 -16.99 5.09
N SER A 378 14.82 -16.84 4.53
CA SER A 378 13.60 -17.46 5.10
C SER A 378 13.49 -18.96 4.86
N LEU A 379 14.11 -19.47 3.80
CA LEU A 379 14.08 -20.89 3.44
C LEU A 379 15.25 -21.67 4.04
N GLY A 380 16.17 -21.02 4.76
CA GLY A 380 17.37 -21.66 5.31
C GLY A 380 18.29 -22.27 4.23
N LEU A 381 18.14 -21.86 2.97
CA LEU A 381 18.88 -22.45 1.85
C LEU A 381 20.36 -22.08 1.97
N GLY A 382 21.19 -23.10 2.26
CA GLY A 382 22.63 -22.96 2.55
C GLY A 382 23.02 -23.35 3.97
N GLN A 383 22.06 -23.62 4.86
CA GLN A 383 22.30 -24.20 6.18
C GLN A 383 22.22 -25.74 6.03
N LYS A 384 23.33 -26.47 6.27
CA LYS A 384 23.25 -27.92 6.47
C LYS A 384 22.39 -28.14 7.72
N THR A 385 21.28 -28.85 7.60
CA THR A 385 20.58 -29.42 8.75
C THR A 385 21.56 -30.35 9.46
N ILE A 386 22.02 -29.93 10.64
CA ILE A 386 22.83 -30.74 11.55
C ILE A 386 21.87 -31.75 12.18
N ASP A 387 21.79 -32.95 11.60
CA ASP A 387 21.08 -34.09 12.18
C ASP A 387 22.08 -35.12 12.75
N ASP A 388 23.23 -34.68 13.30
CA ASP A 388 24.14 -35.58 14.02
C ASP A 388 24.63 -34.93 15.34
N PRO A 389 24.25 -35.46 16.54
CA PRO A 389 24.59 -34.86 17.83
C PRO A 389 26.06 -34.99 18.27
N PHE A 390 26.95 -35.57 17.46
CA PHE A 390 28.30 -35.97 17.87
C PHE A 390 29.42 -35.49 16.91
N SER A 391 29.59 -34.17 16.70
CA SER A 391 30.85 -33.62 16.13
C SER A 391 31.11 -32.14 16.47
N LYS A 392 31.35 -31.82 17.75
CA LYS A 392 31.70 -30.45 18.22
C LYS A 392 33.07 -29.91 17.75
N GLN A 393 33.79 -30.61 16.88
CA GLN A 393 35.12 -30.18 16.38
C GLN A 393 35.13 -29.72 14.92
N GLU A 394 34.02 -29.87 14.17
CA GLU A 394 33.89 -29.41 12.77
C GLU A 394 33.08 -28.09 12.60
N GLU A 395 32.50 -27.55 13.69
CA GLU A 395 31.55 -26.42 13.69
C GLU A 395 32.10 -25.11 13.07
N VAL A 396 33.41 -24.84 13.10
CA VAL A 396 33.97 -23.56 12.61
C VAL A 396 34.25 -23.57 11.10
N VAL A 397 34.52 -24.75 10.50
CA VAL A 397 34.80 -24.88 9.06
C VAL A 397 33.50 -24.95 8.25
N ASP A 398 32.46 -25.59 8.80
CA ASP A 398 31.15 -25.72 8.16
C ASP A 398 30.35 -24.40 8.11
N GLU A 399 30.52 -23.47 9.07
CA GLU A 399 29.86 -22.16 9.04
C GLU A 399 30.39 -21.24 7.93
N GLU A 400 31.71 -21.25 7.67
CA GLU A 400 32.30 -20.51 6.55
C GLU A 400 31.87 -21.10 5.19
N GLU A 401 31.82 -22.43 5.06
CA GLU A 401 31.32 -23.09 3.84
C GLU A 401 29.82 -22.86 3.63
N ALA A 402 29.00 -22.91 4.69
CA ALA A 402 27.57 -22.62 4.64
C ALA A 402 27.30 -21.16 4.25
N ALA A 403 28.04 -20.21 4.82
CA ALA A 403 27.96 -18.80 4.46
C ALA A 403 28.44 -18.53 3.02
N ALA A 404 29.48 -19.23 2.57
CA ALA A 404 29.97 -19.17 1.20
C ALA A 404 28.97 -19.76 0.20
N ASN A 405 28.37 -20.91 0.50
CA ASN A 405 27.34 -21.55 -0.32
C ASN A 405 26.07 -20.70 -0.39
N LYS A 406 25.63 -20.13 0.74
CA LYS A 406 24.52 -19.17 0.79
C LYS A 406 24.79 -17.94 -0.09
N GLN A 407 25.98 -17.35 0.01
CA GLN A 407 26.36 -16.21 -0.83
C GLN A 407 26.46 -16.60 -2.32
N ALA A 408 26.93 -17.82 -2.62
CA ALA A 408 26.98 -18.35 -3.98
C ALA A 408 25.58 -18.52 -4.58
N ILE A 409 24.64 -19.12 -3.83
CA ILE A 409 23.24 -19.29 -4.24
C ILE A 409 22.58 -17.93 -4.51
N ILE A 410 22.68 -16.98 -3.57
CA ILE A 410 22.13 -15.63 -3.75
C ILE A 410 22.70 -14.97 -5.00
N SER A 411 24.01 -15.10 -5.24
CA SER A 411 24.67 -14.48 -6.40
C SER A 411 24.24 -15.10 -7.73
N LYS A 412 24.08 -16.43 -7.80
CA LYS A 412 23.61 -17.14 -9.00
C LYS A 412 22.15 -16.84 -9.30
N THR A 413 21.29 -16.87 -8.28
CA THR A 413 19.86 -16.53 -8.42
C THR A 413 19.66 -15.08 -8.83
N HIS A 414 20.43 -14.14 -8.27
CA HIS A 414 20.37 -12.73 -8.69
C HIS A 414 20.83 -12.52 -10.14
N LEU A 415 21.86 -13.25 -10.56
CA LEU A 415 22.33 -13.20 -11.95
C LEU A 415 21.26 -13.71 -12.92
N PHE A 416 20.60 -14.82 -12.59
CA PHE A 416 19.49 -15.36 -13.38
C PHE A 416 18.32 -14.36 -13.46
N PHE A 417 17.88 -13.82 -12.33
CA PHE A 417 16.81 -12.81 -12.27
C PHE A 417 17.14 -11.58 -13.12
N ARG A 418 18.39 -11.09 -13.04
CA ARG A 418 18.85 -9.93 -13.80
C ARG A 418 18.83 -10.17 -15.31
N LEU A 419 19.19 -11.37 -15.75
CA LEU A 419 19.20 -11.75 -17.16
C LEU A 419 17.76 -11.84 -17.70
N LEU A 420 16.88 -12.48 -16.93
CA LEU A 420 15.45 -12.57 -17.23
C LEU A 420 14.80 -11.18 -17.30
N LEU A 421 15.09 -10.30 -16.34
CA LEU A 421 14.60 -8.93 -16.32
C LEU A 421 15.09 -8.12 -17.54
N ALA A 422 16.34 -8.32 -17.95
CA ALA A 422 16.88 -7.66 -19.14
C ALA A 422 16.14 -8.10 -20.41
N ILE A 423 15.90 -9.41 -20.56
CA ILE A 423 15.12 -9.96 -21.68
C ILE A 423 13.69 -9.42 -21.67
N ALA A 424 13.07 -9.33 -20.49
CA ALA A 424 11.73 -8.80 -20.31
C ALA A 424 11.61 -7.34 -20.80
N LEU A 425 12.49 -6.48 -20.30
CA LEU A 425 12.50 -5.07 -20.67
C LEU A 425 12.92 -4.84 -22.12
N PHE A 426 13.80 -5.67 -22.67
CA PHE A 426 14.14 -5.61 -24.09
C PHE A 426 12.94 -6.01 -24.97
N THR A 427 12.21 -7.05 -24.60
CA THR A 427 10.99 -7.44 -25.32
C THR A 427 9.93 -6.34 -25.25
N TRP A 428 9.79 -5.68 -24.10
CA TRP A 428 8.91 -4.54 -23.94
C TRP A 428 9.35 -3.35 -24.80
N LEU A 429 10.65 -3.04 -24.85
CA LEU A 429 11.23 -2.02 -25.75
C LEU A 429 10.86 -2.29 -27.21
N LEU A 430 11.05 -3.51 -27.71
CA LEU A 430 10.68 -3.88 -29.07
C LEU A 430 9.18 -3.71 -29.33
N SER A 431 8.34 -4.08 -28.36
CA SER A 431 6.88 -3.93 -28.45
C SER A 431 6.45 -2.46 -28.53
N LEU A 432 7.18 -1.52 -27.93
CA LEU A 432 6.90 -0.08 -28.05
C LEU A 432 7.07 0.39 -29.49
N TYR A 433 8.06 -0.14 -30.21
CA TYR A 433 8.34 0.25 -31.59
C TYR A 433 7.58 -0.58 -32.63
N GLY A 434 6.53 -1.30 -32.23
CA GLY A 434 5.67 -2.08 -33.12
C GLY A 434 6.18 -3.49 -33.44
N TYR A 435 7.34 -3.90 -32.91
CA TYR A 435 7.88 -5.24 -33.10
C TYR A 435 7.34 -6.19 -32.02
N ARG A 436 6.14 -6.74 -32.26
CA ARG A 436 5.53 -7.73 -31.36
C ARG A 436 6.01 -9.13 -31.72
N ILE A 437 6.79 -9.75 -30.84
CA ILE A 437 7.11 -11.18 -30.91
C ILE A 437 6.11 -11.90 -29.98
N PRO A 438 5.05 -12.54 -30.51
CA PRO A 438 3.90 -12.99 -29.69
C PRO A 438 4.30 -13.94 -28.56
N PHE A 439 5.25 -14.83 -28.83
CA PHE A 439 5.76 -15.78 -27.84
C PHE A 439 6.57 -15.09 -26.74
N ALA A 440 7.48 -14.17 -27.10
CA ALA A 440 8.34 -13.49 -26.15
C ALA A 440 7.54 -12.57 -25.22
N THR A 441 6.56 -11.81 -25.74
CA THR A 441 5.73 -10.92 -24.91
C THR A 441 4.90 -11.69 -23.89
N THR A 442 4.36 -12.85 -24.29
CA THR A 442 3.53 -13.69 -23.43
C THR A 442 4.37 -14.38 -22.36
N ALA A 443 5.52 -14.96 -22.74
CA ALA A 443 6.45 -15.59 -21.80
C ALA A 443 7.01 -14.59 -20.79
N VAL A 444 7.44 -13.41 -21.24
CA VAL A 444 7.94 -12.34 -20.37
C VAL A 444 6.87 -11.92 -19.36
N LYS A 445 5.64 -11.73 -19.81
CA LYS A 445 4.52 -11.36 -18.93
C LYS A 445 4.26 -12.44 -17.88
N ALA A 446 4.14 -13.71 -18.30
CA ALA A 446 3.92 -14.84 -17.41
C ALA A 446 5.02 -14.95 -16.34
N ILE A 447 6.27 -14.80 -16.73
CA ILE A 447 7.42 -14.85 -15.83
C ILE A 447 7.42 -13.66 -14.86
N PHE A 448 7.12 -12.44 -15.36
CA PHE A 448 7.03 -11.25 -14.51
C PHE A 448 5.92 -11.40 -13.47
N ASP A 449 4.71 -11.79 -13.91
CA ASP A 449 3.55 -12.00 -13.04
C ASP A 449 3.88 -13.06 -11.98
N SER A 450 4.44 -14.22 -12.39
CA SER A 450 4.93 -15.26 -11.48
C SER A 450 5.89 -14.72 -10.43
N LEU A 451 6.86 -13.90 -10.84
CA LEU A 451 7.88 -13.37 -9.94
C LEU A 451 7.28 -12.38 -8.93
N VAL A 452 6.38 -11.51 -9.38
CA VAL A 452 5.66 -10.56 -8.51
C VAL A 452 4.82 -11.32 -7.48
N ILE A 453 4.08 -12.35 -7.90
CA ILE A 453 3.27 -13.19 -7.02
C ILE A 453 4.15 -13.86 -5.96
N VAL A 454 5.27 -14.47 -6.37
CA VAL A 454 6.22 -15.13 -5.48
C VAL A 454 6.80 -14.13 -4.47
N ALA A 455 7.16 -12.92 -4.93
CA ALA A 455 7.65 -11.85 -4.06
C ALA A 455 6.61 -11.42 -3.02
N LEU A 456 5.35 -11.20 -3.43
CA LEU A 456 4.26 -10.84 -2.54
C LEU A 456 3.99 -11.95 -1.52
N ALA A 457 3.93 -13.20 -1.96
CA ALA A 457 3.71 -14.34 -1.08
C ALA A 457 4.80 -14.46 -0.01
N LEU A 458 6.06 -14.22 -0.37
CA LEU A 458 7.18 -14.26 0.56
C LEU A 458 7.16 -13.07 1.53
N PHE A 459 6.73 -11.90 1.07
CA PHE A 459 6.46 -10.76 1.95
C PHE A 459 5.38 -11.09 2.99
N PHE A 460 4.23 -11.63 2.55
CA PHE A 460 3.16 -12.06 3.46
C PHE A 460 3.62 -13.16 4.40
N TRP A 461 4.38 -14.15 3.92
CA TRP A 461 4.95 -15.20 4.77
C TRP A 461 5.88 -14.63 5.83
N ARG A 462 6.75 -13.68 5.48
CA ARG A 462 7.61 -12.98 6.46
C ARG A 462 6.80 -12.25 7.51
N PHE A 463 5.78 -11.51 7.09
CA PHE A 463 4.92 -10.78 8.03
C PHE A 463 4.19 -11.75 8.97
N ALA A 464 3.59 -12.81 8.42
CA ALA A 464 2.88 -13.81 9.21
C ALA A 464 3.80 -14.58 10.16
N SER A 465 4.95 -15.07 9.65
CA SER A 465 5.92 -15.80 10.47
C SER A 465 6.54 -14.93 11.56
N SER A 466 6.90 -13.69 11.26
CA SER A 466 7.41 -12.74 12.25
C SER A 466 6.38 -12.42 13.33
N TYR A 467 5.11 -12.22 12.95
CA TYR A 467 4.04 -11.99 13.92
C TYR A 467 3.82 -13.20 14.82
N ILE A 468 3.84 -14.41 14.27
CA ILE A 468 3.69 -15.66 15.03
C ILE A 468 4.88 -15.88 15.96
N GLU A 469 6.12 -15.72 15.48
CA GLU A 469 7.34 -15.92 16.27
C GLU A 469 7.39 -14.95 17.45
N ARG A 470 7.12 -13.65 17.21
CA ARG A 470 7.03 -12.65 18.28
C ARG A 470 5.99 -13.03 19.33
N LYS A 471 4.85 -13.59 18.90
CA LYS A 471 3.81 -14.08 19.81
C LYS A 471 4.18 -15.36 20.56
N ILE A 472 5.07 -16.20 20.03
CA ILE A 472 5.64 -17.37 20.74
C ILE A 472 6.61 -16.88 21.81
N GLU A 473 7.48 -15.94 21.46
CA GLU A 473 8.49 -15.35 22.34
C GLU A 473 7.84 -14.61 23.52
N GLU A 474 6.83 -13.76 23.27
CA GLU A 474 6.02 -13.12 24.32
C GLU A 474 5.29 -14.12 25.26
N ALA A 475 5.00 -15.33 24.77
CA ALA A 475 4.27 -16.36 25.51
C ALA A 475 5.19 -17.39 26.18
N THR A 476 6.50 -17.28 25.99
CA THR A 476 7.52 -18.10 26.66
C THR A 476 8.04 -17.27 27.82
N PRO A 477 7.69 -17.60 29.08
CA PRO A 477 8.28 -16.89 30.21
C PRO A 477 9.79 -17.12 30.19
N ASP A 478 10.57 -16.03 30.24
CA ASP A 478 12.00 -16.07 30.52
C ASP A 478 12.18 -16.77 31.88
N VAL A 479 12.50 -18.06 31.86
CA VAL A 479 13.06 -18.73 33.03
C VAL A 479 14.52 -18.32 33.03
N PRO A 480 15.01 -17.52 34.01
CA PRO A 480 16.43 -17.25 34.12
C PRO A 480 17.14 -18.58 34.30
N GLU A 481 18.16 -18.87 33.48
CA GLU A 481 19.00 -20.08 33.57
C GLU A 481 19.87 -20.13 34.85
N GLN A 482 19.46 -19.51 35.95
CA GLN A 482 20.22 -19.46 37.20
C GLN A 482 19.32 -19.70 38.40
N GLN A 483 18.89 -20.95 38.56
CA GLN A 483 18.66 -21.60 39.86
C GLN A 483 18.42 -23.08 39.61
N GLU A 484 19.51 -23.84 39.52
CA GLU A 484 19.50 -25.26 39.86
C GLU A 484 19.32 -25.34 41.39
N ASP A 485 18.08 -25.22 41.86
CA ASP A 485 17.73 -25.58 43.24
C ASP A 485 17.62 -27.12 43.30
N GLU A 486 18.56 -27.74 44.00
CA GLU A 486 18.78 -29.20 44.12
C GLU A 486 17.65 -30.01 44.80
N ASP A 487 16.52 -29.41 45.20
CA ASP A 487 15.61 -30.05 46.17
C ASP A 487 14.16 -30.27 45.69
N ASN A 488 13.92 -30.52 44.40
CA ASN A 488 12.58 -30.82 43.89
C ASN A 488 12.43 -32.29 43.43
N GLU A 489 12.18 -33.20 44.38
CA GLU A 489 11.92 -34.63 44.16
C GLU A 489 10.59 -34.93 43.42
N PHE A 490 9.72 -33.92 43.25
CA PHE A 490 8.58 -33.97 42.35
C PHE A 490 8.70 -32.87 41.31
N GLY A 491 9.11 -33.26 40.09
CA GLY A 491 9.23 -32.35 38.95
C GLY A 491 7.90 -31.70 38.58
N SER A 492 7.57 -30.57 39.19
CA SER A 492 6.62 -29.62 38.63
C SER A 492 7.34 -28.81 37.56
N GLY A 493 7.64 -29.45 36.43
CA GLY A 493 7.96 -28.70 35.22
C GLY A 493 6.78 -27.76 34.97
N ALA A 494 7.03 -26.45 35.05
CA ALA A 494 6.02 -25.44 34.76
C ALA A 494 5.31 -25.83 33.46
N PRO A 495 3.97 -25.91 33.42
CA PRO A 495 3.26 -26.43 32.26
C PRO A 495 3.61 -25.54 31.07
N LYS A 496 4.41 -26.07 30.13
CA LYS A 496 4.68 -25.41 28.84
C LYS A 496 3.35 -24.93 28.28
N GLY A 497 3.20 -23.61 28.14
CA GLY A 497 1.93 -23.00 27.76
C GLY A 497 1.40 -23.60 26.46
N ARG A 498 0.07 -23.74 26.35
CA ARG A 498 -0.60 -24.26 25.12
C ARG A 498 -0.21 -23.50 23.85
N SER A 499 0.29 -22.27 24.00
CA SER A 499 0.89 -21.45 22.94
C SER A 499 2.04 -22.17 22.21
N HIS A 500 2.87 -22.94 22.92
CA HIS A 500 4.02 -23.65 22.37
C HIS A 500 3.63 -24.77 21.38
N THR A 501 2.39 -25.27 21.43
CA THR A 501 1.90 -26.31 20.50
C THR A 501 0.96 -25.77 19.43
N LEU A 502 0.16 -24.74 19.74
CA LEU A 502 -0.83 -24.17 18.81
C LEU A 502 -0.22 -23.25 17.76
N LEU A 503 0.74 -22.39 18.16
CA LEU A 503 1.32 -21.39 17.26
C LEU A 503 2.14 -22.04 16.12
N PRO A 504 2.93 -23.10 16.36
CA PRO A 504 3.59 -23.84 15.28
C PRO A 504 2.61 -24.50 14.30
N MET A 505 1.46 -25.02 14.79
CA MET A 505 0.43 -25.57 13.91
C MET A 505 -0.19 -24.49 13.03
N LEU A 506 -0.53 -23.32 13.59
CA LEU A 506 -1.04 -22.18 12.83
C LEU A 506 -0.07 -21.74 11.75
N ARG A 507 1.24 -21.66 12.07
CA ARG A 507 2.29 -21.35 11.10
C ARG A 507 2.30 -22.34 9.93
N LYS A 508 2.19 -23.65 10.20
CA LYS A 508 2.12 -24.68 9.16
C LYS A 508 0.87 -24.53 8.28
N VAL A 509 -0.29 -24.25 8.88
CA VAL A 509 -1.55 -24.04 8.13
C VAL A 509 -1.46 -22.81 7.23
N VAL A 510 -1.02 -21.66 7.77
CA VAL A 510 -0.84 -20.42 6.99
C VAL A 510 0.17 -20.62 5.86
N GLY A 511 1.30 -21.28 6.15
CA GLY A 511 2.31 -21.61 5.14
C GLY A 511 1.76 -22.49 4.03
N SER A 512 1.00 -23.53 4.37
CA SER A 512 0.37 -24.42 3.38
C SER A 512 -0.60 -23.67 2.47
N ILE A 513 -1.43 -22.76 3.00
CA ILE A 513 -2.37 -21.96 2.21
C ILE A 513 -1.62 -21.04 1.24
N ILE A 514 -0.56 -20.37 1.71
CA ILE A 514 0.26 -19.49 0.86
C ILE A 514 0.90 -20.29 -0.28
N ILE A 515 1.48 -21.46 0.01
CA ILE A 515 2.10 -22.32 -1.01
C ILE A 515 1.08 -22.72 -2.08
N VAL A 516 -0.11 -23.19 -1.69
CA VAL A 516 -1.18 -23.57 -2.63
C VAL A 516 -1.56 -22.38 -3.51
N MET A 517 -1.75 -21.19 -2.93
CA MET A 517 -2.09 -19.98 -3.69
C MET A 517 -0.99 -19.59 -4.68
N VAL A 518 0.28 -19.65 -4.27
CA VAL A 518 1.41 -19.35 -5.17
C VAL A 518 1.44 -20.32 -6.34
N VAL A 519 1.33 -21.62 -6.08
CA VAL A 519 1.35 -22.65 -7.12
C VAL A 519 0.21 -22.43 -8.11
N LEU A 520 -1.02 -22.22 -7.65
CA LEU A 520 -2.18 -21.99 -8.52
C LEU A 520 -2.00 -20.73 -9.38
N THR A 521 -1.53 -19.63 -8.77
CA THR A 521 -1.40 -18.36 -9.49
C THR A 521 -0.25 -18.40 -10.51
N VAL A 522 0.86 -19.08 -10.19
CA VAL A 522 1.96 -19.33 -11.14
C VAL A 522 1.48 -20.19 -12.31
N LEU A 523 0.77 -21.29 -12.06
CA LEU A 523 0.16 -22.12 -13.11
C LEU A 523 -0.77 -21.31 -14.02
N SER A 524 -1.61 -20.45 -13.43
CA SER A 524 -2.49 -19.57 -14.18
C SER A 524 -1.72 -18.58 -15.06
N SER A 525 -0.61 -18.02 -14.56
CA SER A 525 0.22 -17.09 -15.34
C SER A 525 0.91 -17.78 -16.53
N LEU A 526 1.20 -19.09 -16.42
CA LEU A 526 1.73 -19.92 -17.50
C LEU A 526 0.66 -20.32 -18.54
N GLY A 527 -0.58 -19.87 -18.37
CA GLY A 527 -1.70 -20.19 -19.26
C GLY A 527 -2.37 -21.54 -18.98
N VAL A 528 -2.06 -22.20 -17.86
CA VAL A 528 -2.76 -23.42 -17.43
C VAL A 528 -4.14 -23.03 -16.89
N ASN A 529 -5.18 -23.70 -17.38
CA ASN A 529 -6.52 -23.50 -16.84
C ASN A 529 -6.60 -24.09 -15.41
N ILE A 530 -6.65 -23.22 -14.41
CA ILE A 530 -6.76 -23.60 -13.00
C ILE A 530 -8.18 -23.94 -12.56
N GLY A 531 -9.20 -23.75 -13.41
CA GLY A 531 -10.61 -23.99 -13.09
C GLY A 531 -10.87 -25.38 -12.48
N PRO A 532 -10.38 -26.48 -13.08
CA PRO A 532 -10.54 -27.81 -12.49
C PRO A 532 -9.86 -27.98 -11.13
N ILE A 533 -8.67 -27.40 -10.95
CA ILE A 533 -7.92 -27.50 -9.69
C ILE A 533 -8.62 -26.66 -8.60
N LEU A 534 -9.11 -25.48 -8.97
CA LEU A 534 -9.84 -24.58 -8.08
C LEU A 534 -11.20 -25.18 -7.69
N ALA A 535 -11.88 -25.88 -8.62
CA ALA A 535 -13.08 -26.65 -8.33
C ALA A 535 -12.81 -27.79 -7.32
N GLY A 536 -11.73 -28.55 -7.51
CA GLY A 536 -11.30 -29.59 -6.57
C GLY A 536 -10.93 -29.05 -5.18
N ALA A 537 -10.16 -27.95 -5.15
CA ALA A 537 -9.83 -27.23 -3.92
C ALA A 537 -11.08 -26.66 -3.23
N GLY A 538 -12.08 -26.23 -4.00
CA GLY A 538 -13.37 -25.78 -3.49
C GLY A 538 -14.12 -26.87 -2.73
N VAL A 539 -14.18 -28.10 -3.27
CA VAL A 539 -14.81 -29.24 -2.58
C VAL A 539 -14.08 -29.60 -1.29
N LEU A 540 -12.74 -29.60 -1.30
CA LEU A 540 -11.94 -29.79 -0.09
C LEU A 540 -12.21 -28.66 0.94
N GLY A 541 -12.31 -27.41 0.46
CA GLY A 541 -12.66 -26.26 1.29
C GLY A 541 -14.03 -26.39 1.95
N LEU A 542 -15.03 -26.90 1.22
CA LEU A 542 -16.36 -27.19 1.77
C LEU A 542 -16.29 -28.26 2.87
N ALA A 543 -15.54 -29.34 2.67
CA ALA A 543 -15.37 -30.38 3.68
C ALA A 543 -14.74 -29.84 4.96
N VAL A 544 -13.68 -29.03 4.84
CA VAL A 544 -13.04 -28.36 5.99
C VAL A 544 -14.01 -27.36 6.65
N GLY A 545 -14.78 -26.61 5.86
CA GLY A 545 -15.79 -25.68 6.35
C GLY A 545 -16.87 -26.35 7.19
N PHE A 546 -17.40 -27.49 6.74
CA PHE A 546 -18.35 -28.29 7.51
C PHE A 546 -17.74 -28.84 8.81
N GLY A 547 -16.47 -29.27 8.78
CA GLY A 547 -15.76 -29.72 9.99
C GLY A 547 -15.53 -28.61 11.02
N ALA A 548 -15.33 -27.37 10.56
CA ALA A 548 -15.08 -26.21 11.41
C ALA A 548 -16.36 -25.44 11.83
N GLN A 549 -17.54 -25.81 11.30
CA GLN A 549 -18.78 -25.07 11.49
C GLN A 549 -19.11 -24.85 12.98
N LYS A 550 -18.95 -25.89 13.82
CA LYS A 550 -19.27 -25.79 15.25
C LYS A 550 -18.33 -24.81 15.98
N LEU A 551 -17.05 -24.78 15.62
CA LEU A 551 -16.09 -23.84 16.19
C LEU A 551 -16.48 -22.39 15.88
N VAL A 552 -16.93 -22.11 14.66
CA VAL A 552 -17.39 -20.78 14.26
C VAL A 552 -18.67 -20.40 15.03
N SER A 553 -19.61 -21.34 15.17
CA SER A 553 -20.82 -21.12 15.97
C SER A 553 -20.49 -20.79 17.43
N ASP A 554 -19.54 -21.51 18.04
CA ASP A 554 -19.11 -21.24 19.42
C ASP A 554 -18.58 -19.81 19.59
N VAL A 555 -17.73 -19.34 18.67
CA VAL A 555 -17.14 -17.99 18.76
C VAL A 555 -18.21 -16.91 18.58
N LEU A 556 -19.12 -17.10 17.62
CA LEU A 556 -20.20 -16.13 17.36
C LEU A 556 -21.21 -16.08 18.51
N SER A 557 -21.65 -17.24 19.02
CA SER A 557 -22.54 -17.31 20.17
C SER A 557 -21.90 -16.68 21.41
N GLY A 558 -20.61 -16.95 21.66
CA GLY A 558 -19.86 -16.34 22.75
C GLY A 558 -19.79 -14.82 22.64
N PHE A 559 -19.54 -14.31 21.44
CA PHE A 559 -19.55 -12.87 21.17
C PHE A 559 -20.90 -12.22 21.50
N PHE A 560 -22.02 -12.83 21.07
CA PHE A 560 -23.36 -12.31 21.39
C PHE A 560 -23.70 -12.38 22.88
N PHE A 561 -23.34 -13.46 23.59
CA PHE A 561 -23.56 -13.53 25.05
C PHE A 561 -22.83 -12.43 25.81
N LEU A 562 -21.61 -12.07 25.37
CA LEU A 562 -20.84 -10.97 25.94
C LEU A 562 -21.42 -9.60 25.57
N LEU A 563 -21.86 -9.43 24.33
CA LEU A 563 -22.45 -8.18 23.84
C LEU A 563 -23.78 -7.87 24.54
N ASP A 564 -24.63 -8.88 24.74
CA ASP A 564 -25.92 -8.76 25.40
C ASP A 564 -25.82 -8.76 26.94
N ASP A 565 -24.61 -8.89 27.49
CA ASP A 565 -24.34 -8.98 28.93
C ASP A 565 -25.25 -10.02 29.63
N ALA A 566 -25.43 -11.18 29.00
CA ALA A 566 -26.35 -12.21 29.47
C ALA A 566 -25.95 -12.77 30.85
N PHE A 567 -24.65 -12.86 31.11
CA PHE A 567 -24.07 -13.24 32.39
C PHE A 567 -22.62 -12.76 32.52
N ARG A 568 -22.16 -12.60 33.77
CA ARG A 568 -20.79 -12.19 34.10
C ARG A 568 -20.07 -13.24 34.92
N VAL A 569 -18.74 -13.14 34.96
CA VAL A 569 -17.90 -13.94 35.87
C VAL A 569 -18.34 -13.67 37.31
N GLY A 570 -18.57 -14.74 38.08
CA GLY A 570 -19.08 -14.72 39.45
C GLY A 570 -20.60 -14.86 39.58
N GLU A 571 -21.37 -14.81 38.49
CA GLU A 571 -22.82 -14.98 38.55
C GLU A 571 -23.23 -16.47 38.53
N TYR A 572 -24.29 -16.82 39.26
CA TYR A 572 -24.87 -18.17 39.28
C TYR A 572 -25.92 -18.32 38.19
N ILE A 573 -25.68 -19.22 37.25
CA ILE A 573 -26.53 -19.42 36.08
C ILE A 573 -26.95 -20.88 35.93
N GLN A 574 -28.07 -21.08 35.26
CA GLN A 574 -28.52 -22.39 34.77
C GLN A 574 -28.69 -22.34 33.26
N THR A 575 -28.15 -23.35 32.59
CA THR A 575 -28.21 -23.55 31.14
C THR A 575 -28.59 -25.02 30.92
N GLY A 576 -29.76 -25.25 30.33
CA GLY A 576 -30.32 -26.60 30.20
C GLY A 576 -30.37 -27.36 31.54
N SER A 577 -29.66 -28.48 31.62
CA SER A 577 -29.52 -29.31 32.82
C SER A 577 -28.35 -28.90 33.74
N ILE A 578 -27.48 -28.00 33.29
CA ILE A 578 -26.26 -27.59 33.97
C ILE A 578 -26.52 -26.34 34.83
N ARG A 579 -26.01 -26.33 36.06
CA ARG A 579 -26.08 -25.17 36.97
C ARG A 579 -24.76 -24.95 37.65
N GLY A 580 -24.37 -23.70 37.80
CA GLY A 580 -23.13 -23.35 38.49
C GLY A 580 -22.81 -21.86 38.45
N THR A 581 -21.79 -21.49 39.20
CA THR A 581 -21.22 -20.15 39.16
C THR A 581 -20.25 -20.03 37.99
N VAL A 582 -20.34 -18.95 37.22
CA VAL A 582 -19.40 -18.66 36.13
C VAL A 582 -18.03 -18.34 36.69
N GLU A 583 -17.03 -19.19 36.41
CA GLU A 583 -15.66 -19.01 36.90
C GLU A 583 -14.79 -18.28 35.87
N SER A 584 -14.92 -18.65 34.59
CA SER A 584 -14.21 -17.95 33.51
C SER A 584 -14.99 -18.04 32.20
N ILE A 585 -14.81 -17.02 31.37
CA ILE A 585 -15.38 -16.95 30.02
C ILE A 585 -14.20 -16.90 29.04
N THR A 586 -14.13 -17.88 28.15
CA THR A 586 -13.16 -17.92 27.04
C THR A 586 -13.87 -17.60 25.74
N LEU A 587 -13.11 -17.41 24.65
CA LEU A 587 -13.69 -17.11 23.33
C LEU A 587 -14.65 -18.21 22.84
N ARG A 588 -14.41 -19.48 23.22
CA ARG A 588 -15.19 -20.64 22.74
C ARG A 588 -16.13 -21.23 23.81
N ASN A 589 -15.71 -21.20 25.07
CA ASN A 589 -16.36 -21.92 26.15
C ASN A 589 -16.59 -21.03 27.37
N VAL A 590 -17.62 -21.34 28.15
CA VAL A 590 -17.78 -20.86 29.53
C VAL A 590 -17.48 -22.00 30.51
N MET A 591 -16.83 -21.66 31.62
CA MET A 591 -16.56 -22.60 32.70
C MET A 591 -17.49 -22.33 33.88
N LEU A 592 -18.33 -23.32 34.21
CA LEU A 592 -19.32 -23.26 35.27
C LEU A 592 -18.93 -24.19 36.41
N ARG A 593 -18.78 -23.65 37.62
CA ARG A 593 -18.51 -24.45 38.81
C ARG A 593 -19.81 -24.80 39.52
N HIS A 594 -20.13 -26.07 39.55
CA HIS A 594 -21.27 -26.58 40.31
C HIS A 594 -21.06 -26.34 41.80
N HIS A 595 -22.13 -26.13 42.56
CA HIS A 595 -22.08 -25.97 44.03
C HIS A 595 -21.54 -27.22 44.78
N ARG A 596 -21.33 -28.33 44.05
CA ARG A 596 -20.70 -29.58 44.57
C ARG A 596 -19.21 -29.64 44.25
N GLY A 597 -18.62 -28.58 43.68
CA GLY A 597 -17.20 -28.45 43.39
C GLY A 597 -16.76 -28.81 41.96
N MET A 598 -17.58 -29.51 41.17
CA MET A 598 -17.25 -29.92 39.80
C MET A 598 -17.20 -28.73 38.83
N LEU A 599 -16.16 -28.65 37.99
CA LEU A 599 -16.03 -27.66 36.92
C LEU A 599 -16.57 -28.23 35.60
N GLN A 600 -17.51 -27.53 34.99
CA GLN A 600 -18.14 -27.92 33.72
C GLN A 600 -17.75 -26.92 32.64
N VAL A 601 -17.16 -27.42 31.56
CA VAL A 601 -16.74 -26.59 30.41
C VAL A 601 -17.77 -26.75 29.32
N VAL A 602 -18.54 -25.69 29.06
CA VAL A 602 -19.65 -25.70 28.10
C VAL A 602 -19.29 -24.82 26.91
N PRO A 603 -19.27 -25.35 25.67
CA PRO A 603 -19.13 -24.55 24.46
C PRO A 603 -20.30 -23.58 24.32
N HIS A 604 -20.03 -22.37 23.81
CA HIS A 604 -21.06 -21.35 23.70
C HIS A 604 -22.21 -21.74 22.77
N SER A 605 -21.97 -22.55 21.72
CA SER A 605 -23.05 -23.01 20.84
C SER A 605 -24.05 -23.91 21.56
N ASP A 606 -23.59 -24.59 22.63
CA ASP A 606 -24.37 -25.60 23.35
C ASP A 606 -25.06 -25.02 24.61
N LEU A 607 -24.84 -23.74 24.93
CA LEU A 607 -25.45 -23.08 26.10
C LEU A 607 -26.97 -22.91 26.00
N GLY A 608 -27.50 -22.67 24.80
CA GLY A 608 -28.94 -22.44 24.61
C GLY A 608 -29.51 -21.33 25.51
N ALA A 609 -30.68 -21.58 26.10
CA ALA A 609 -31.33 -20.62 27.00
C ALA A 609 -30.66 -20.58 28.39
N VAL A 610 -30.24 -19.38 28.79
CA VAL A 610 -29.57 -19.13 30.07
C VAL A 610 -30.55 -18.48 31.05
N THR A 611 -30.70 -19.08 32.23
CA THR A 611 -31.42 -18.50 33.38
C THR A 611 -30.40 -17.97 34.38
N ASN A 612 -30.40 -16.66 34.59
CA ASN A 612 -29.49 -16.01 35.53
C ASN A 612 -30.19 -15.78 36.88
N TYR A 613 -29.62 -16.31 37.96
CA TYR A 613 -30.17 -16.16 39.31
C TYR A 613 -29.62 -14.94 40.06
N MET A 614 -28.61 -14.25 39.53
CA MET A 614 -27.95 -13.15 40.23
C MET A 614 -28.42 -11.76 39.79
N ARG A 615 -29.39 -11.68 38.87
CA ARG A 615 -29.93 -10.42 38.35
C ARG A 615 -31.37 -10.20 38.80
N GLY A 616 -31.63 -9.03 39.41
CA GLY A 616 -32.94 -8.67 39.93
C GLY A 616 -33.34 -9.44 41.19
N GLY A 617 -34.63 -9.41 41.54
CA GLY A 617 -35.16 -10.10 42.72
C GLY A 617 -35.64 -11.50 42.44
N ILE A 618 -35.21 -12.44 43.27
CA ILE A 618 -35.63 -13.84 43.18
C ILE A 618 -36.89 -14.03 44.03
N VAL A 619 -37.97 -14.46 43.40
CA VAL A 619 -39.21 -14.82 44.10
C VAL A 619 -39.21 -16.31 44.39
N ILE A 620 -39.10 -16.67 45.67
CA ILE A 620 -39.23 -18.04 46.12
C ILE A 620 -40.67 -18.30 46.56
N LYS A 621 -41.20 -19.45 46.17
CA LYS A 621 -42.53 -19.94 46.55
C LYS A 621 -42.36 -21.32 47.17
N PHE A 622 -42.88 -21.51 48.36
CA PHE A 622 -42.88 -22.80 49.02
C PHE A 622 -44.28 -23.14 49.56
N PRO A 623 -44.69 -24.42 49.49
CA PRO A 623 -45.94 -24.89 50.07
C PRO A 623 -45.79 -25.09 51.57
N LEU A 624 -46.82 -24.73 52.33
CA LEU A 624 -47.01 -25.12 53.73
C LEU A 624 -48.26 -25.99 53.82
N GLU A 625 -48.12 -27.16 54.43
CA GLU A 625 -49.18 -28.15 54.55
C GLU A 625 -49.84 -28.06 55.93
N PHE A 626 -51.17 -27.96 55.96
CA PHE A 626 -51.95 -27.84 57.19
C PHE A 626 -53.12 -28.82 57.20
N PRO A 627 -53.55 -29.33 58.37
CA PRO A 627 -54.82 -30.06 58.52
C PRO A 627 -56.05 -29.23 58.12
N TYR A 628 -57.14 -29.89 57.70
CA TYR A 628 -58.37 -29.21 57.20
C TYR A 628 -59.13 -28.38 58.23
N ASP A 629 -59.03 -28.76 59.49
CA ASP A 629 -59.64 -28.08 60.62
C ASP A 629 -58.88 -26.79 61.01
N THR A 630 -57.75 -26.52 60.36
CA THR A 630 -56.94 -25.33 60.63
C THR A 630 -57.60 -24.06 60.09
N ASN A 631 -57.76 -23.06 60.97
CA ASN A 631 -58.33 -21.77 60.59
C ASN A 631 -57.40 -20.97 59.64
N ILE A 632 -57.84 -20.80 58.40
CA ILE A 632 -57.09 -20.12 57.32
C ILE A 632 -56.75 -18.67 57.69
N ASP A 633 -57.67 -17.94 58.34
CA ASP A 633 -57.45 -16.54 58.71
C ASP A 633 -56.43 -16.40 59.84
N GLN A 634 -56.40 -17.37 60.75
CA GLN A 634 -55.37 -17.47 61.78
C GLN A 634 -54.00 -17.72 61.15
N VAL A 635 -53.90 -18.67 60.21
CA VAL A 635 -52.65 -18.96 59.48
C VAL A 635 -52.16 -17.74 58.70
N ARG A 636 -53.06 -17.03 57.99
CA ARG A 636 -52.71 -15.79 57.27
C ARG A 636 -52.16 -14.72 58.22
N LYS A 637 -52.77 -14.54 59.40
CA LYS A 637 -52.31 -13.59 60.43
C LYS A 637 -50.94 -13.99 60.99
N ILE A 638 -50.70 -15.28 61.24
CA ILE A 638 -49.42 -15.79 61.72
C ILE A 638 -48.33 -15.57 60.67
N ILE A 639 -48.57 -15.95 59.41
CA ILE A 639 -47.60 -15.73 58.31
C ILE A 639 -47.27 -14.24 58.17
N LYS A 640 -48.26 -13.36 58.29
CA LYS A 640 -48.02 -11.90 58.26
C LYS A 640 -47.16 -11.43 59.44
N LYS A 641 -47.38 -11.95 60.64
CA LYS A 641 -46.56 -11.62 61.83
C LYS A 641 -45.12 -12.13 61.67
N VAL A 642 -44.95 -13.36 61.20
CA VAL A 642 -43.63 -13.95 60.92
C VAL A 642 -42.90 -13.13 59.85
N GLY A 643 -43.57 -12.74 58.77
CA GLY A 643 -42.96 -11.90 57.73
C GLY A 643 -42.51 -10.51 58.22
N VAL A 644 -43.17 -9.94 59.24
CA VAL A 644 -42.71 -8.68 59.88
C VAL A 644 -41.56 -8.93 60.84
N ALA A 645 -41.60 -10.04 61.60
CA ALA A 645 -40.51 -10.42 62.50
C ALA A 645 -39.21 -10.71 61.73
N MET A 646 -39.29 -11.40 60.58
CA MET A 646 -38.14 -11.70 59.71
C MET A 646 -37.53 -10.45 59.06
N LEU A 647 -38.30 -9.37 58.89
CA LEU A 647 -37.76 -8.08 58.41
C LEU A 647 -37.08 -7.29 59.52
N ALA A 648 -37.47 -7.50 60.78
CA ALA A 648 -36.91 -6.82 61.94
C ALA A 648 -35.71 -7.56 62.55
N ASP A 649 -35.39 -8.74 62.03
CA ASP A 649 -34.26 -9.55 62.43
C ASP A 649 -32.94 -8.93 61.92
N GLU A 650 -31.94 -8.81 62.79
CA GLU A 650 -30.66 -8.15 62.52
C GLU A 650 -29.79 -8.93 61.52
N GLU A 651 -29.98 -10.25 61.39
CA GLU A 651 -29.23 -11.09 60.45
C GLU A 651 -29.98 -11.30 59.13
N LEU A 652 -31.30 -11.46 59.19
CA LEU A 652 -32.12 -11.85 58.03
C LEU A 652 -32.73 -10.67 57.27
N GLY A 653 -33.04 -9.56 57.96
CA GLY A 653 -33.84 -8.47 57.40
C GLY A 653 -33.27 -7.87 56.13
N ASP A 654 -31.93 -7.75 56.06
CA ASP A 654 -31.22 -7.19 54.91
C ASP A 654 -31.27 -8.07 53.65
N ASP A 655 -31.53 -9.37 53.78
CA ASP A 655 -31.54 -10.29 52.63
C ASP A 655 -32.90 -10.31 51.90
N PHE A 656 -33.98 -9.80 52.51
CA PHE A 656 -35.32 -9.71 51.92
C PHE A 656 -35.56 -8.38 51.18
N MET A 657 -36.09 -8.46 49.96
CA MET A 657 -36.63 -7.30 49.23
C MET A 657 -38.14 -7.14 49.40
N GLN A 658 -38.86 -8.24 49.58
CA GLN A 658 -40.27 -8.21 49.94
C GLN A 658 -40.53 -9.24 51.04
N PRO A 659 -41.35 -8.88 52.06
CA PRO A 659 -41.63 -9.79 53.17
C PRO A 659 -42.35 -11.04 52.71
N VAL A 660 -42.27 -12.06 53.55
CA VAL A 660 -43.06 -13.29 53.44
C VAL A 660 -44.55 -12.95 53.41
N LYS A 661 -45.23 -13.35 52.34
CA LYS A 661 -46.66 -13.14 52.12
C LYS A 661 -47.34 -14.47 51.78
N SER A 662 -48.47 -14.73 52.44
CA SER A 662 -49.36 -15.83 52.05
C SER A 662 -50.05 -15.50 50.72
N GLN A 663 -50.08 -16.46 49.80
CA GLN A 663 -50.86 -16.40 48.56
C GLN A 663 -52.25 -17.02 48.74
N GLY A 664 -52.60 -17.47 49.94
CA GLY A 664 -53.83 -18.21 50.22
C GLY A 664 -53.70 -19.72 49.98
N VAL A 665 -54.84 -20.40 50.01
CA VAL A 665 -54.94 -21.84 49.74
C VAL A 665 -54.64 -22.05 48.26
N ASN A 666 -53.58 -22.79 47.96
CA ASN A 666 -53.18 -23.12 46.60
C ASN A 666 -53.86 -24.41 46.14
N GLU A 667 -53.96 -25.39 47.03
CA GLU A 667 -54.53 -26.70 46.74
C GLU A 667 -55.09 -27.33 48.01
N ILE A 668 -56.16 -28.12 47.88
CA ILE A 668 -56.76 -28.92 48.95
C ILE A 668 -56.61 -30.37 48.48
N THR A 669 -55.75 -31.14 49.14
CA THR A 669 -55.49 -32.55 48.80
C THR A 669 -56.53 -33.45 49.49
N ASN A 670 -56.25 -34.75 49.72
CA ASN A 670 -57.13 -35.69 50.45
C ASN A 670 -56.87 -35.73 51.98
N SER A 671 -55.69 -35.28 52.45
CA SER A 671 -55.37 -35.26 53.89
C SER A 671 -54.87 -33.90 54.43
N VAL A 672 -54.51 -32.96 53.56
CA VAL A 672 -53.96 -31.65 53.94
C VAL A 672 -54.44 -30.54 53.00
N MET A 673 -54.54 -29.34 53.56
CA MET A 673 -54.72 -28.08 52.85
C MET A 673 -53.34 -27.42 52.65
N VAL A 674 -52.98 -27.14 51.39
CA VAL A 674 -51.70 -26.56 51.02
C VAL A 674 -51.85 -25.05 50.84
N ILE A 675 -51.25 -24.28 51.74
CA ILE A 675 -51.17 -22.82 51.65
C ILE A 675 -49.83 -22.44 51.05
N ARG A 676 -49.84 -21.72 49.92
CA ARG A 676 -48.60 -21.28 49.28
C ARG A 676 -48.12 -19.97 49.88
N VAL A 677 -46.85 -19.92 50.24
CA VAL A 677 -46.18 -18.74 50.77
C VAL A 677 -45.10 -18.30 49.78
N LYS A 678 -44.89 -16.99 49.66
CA LYS A 678 -43.82 -16.43 48.83
C LYS A 678 -43.08 -15.32 49.53
N PHE A 679 -41.81 -15.15 49.20
CA PHE A 679 -41.01 -13.98 49.52
C PHE A 679 -40.10 -13.62 48.35
N THR A 680 -39.58 -12.40 48.36
CA THR A 680 -38.61 -11.95 47.35
C THR A 680 -37.30 -11.65 48.07
N ALA A 681 -36.24 -12.37 47.73
CA ALA A 681 -34.90 -12.18 48.31
C ALA A 681 -33.95 -11.46 47.34
N LYS A 682 -32.90 -10.86 47.90
CA LYS A 682 -31.75 -10.37 47.13
C LYS A 682 -31.10 -11.54 46.36
N PRO A 683 -30.53 -11.27 45.18
CA PRO A 683 -29.90 -12.30 44.37
C PRO A 683 -28.78 -13.02 45.15
N GLY A 684 -28.79 -14.35 45.13
CA GLY A 684 -27.83 -15.20 45.85
C GLY A 684 -28.20 -15.55 47.30
N LYS A 685 -29.21 -14.89 47.89
CA LYS A 685 -29.65 -15.10 49.28
C LYS A 685 -30.97 -15.90 49.40
N GLN A 686 -31.36 -16.58 48.32
CA GLN A 686 -32.61 -17.34 48.27
C GLN A 686 -32.61 -18.67 49.04
N PHE A 687 -31.44 -19.14 49.48
CA PHE A 687 -31.27 -20.41 50.18
C PHE A 687 -31.06 -20.25 51.70
N VAL A 688 -31.19 -19.01 52.21
CA VAL A 688 -31.10 -18.69 53.64
C VAL A 688 -32.29 -19.28 54.40
#